data_AF-K3Z4E9-F1
#
_entry.id   AF-K3Z4E9-F1
#
_cell.length_a   1.000
_cell.length_b   1.000
_cell.length_c   1.000
_cell.angle_alpha   90.00
_cell.angle_beta   90.00
_cell.angle_gamma   90.00
#
_symmetry.space_group_name_H-M   'P 1'
#
loop_
_entity.id
_entity.type
_entity.pdbx_description
1 polymer ?
#
loop_
_entity_poly.entity_id
_entity_poly.type
_entity_poly.pdbx_seq_one_letter_code
_entity_poly.pdbx_strand_id
1 'polypeptide(L)'
;MAAAAVAAKTASSHRASFAQGTHQFDIVGYGALKALGRSHSITSGTFRVAGRDWAVVCHLDPALAYVSLELAAGDNSGAAVTAMASFAIDDPTGGSKPMQIGDGDEATVFTPSSRALKVPVPDSFRKREARYVSDDRLRIRCTVRVLEEESRPTGYCFVAAPAPPDITGWLATLLESGRRADVTFAVEASRFDAHKLVLALRSPVFRAKFFGDSRDSSQEWFRVYDIGAPVFEAMLRFIYTDEPPPDMTTAMAHDLLVAADLYDLERLRVACEKSLWESVQTDGVSAALSVLLRLNGRQSCHQLEDLCVGYIAGAWDAATATEEYRELKASCPAVLNDILEKLVVEAKASASSSEKSSSSSEKSSSTYRASDVWRGTHQFSILGYSGVRRMHGMAGEFIRSGTFEVGGYEWQILYYPSGYDEYSDDDVAVYLQLVTPIDPDLVVEVAGRFMVGSPNDVNAMVERFGHEFSYDYPVSGIRELATVDDVRSNLVEREAEEEVKKKAGGTSKEEVVVLRVEGITAVAFKALLHFVYTDELPPLDDLVRAATAGDSSVPSSETSRTRMARDLLAAAERYQLVERMRPLCENLLCEVITPEDAAATLELARRHGRQELKAFCLDYMSSPGVLTAVVATDGYKELSAEALRDMLNHIASAAASSS
;
A
#
# COMPACT_ATOMS: atom_id res chain seq x y z
N MET A 1 -20.54 27.30 -4.40
CA MET A 1 -19.18 27.14 -3.86
C MET A 1 -19.14 25.81 -3.13
N ALA A 2 -18.78 24.74 -3.84
CA ALA A 2 -18.58 23.43 -3.24
C ALA A 2 -17.13 23.36 -2.74
N ALA A 3 -16.94 23.19 -1.44
CA ALA A 3 -15.64 22.86 -0.89
C ALA A 3 -15.31 21.43 -1.35
N ALA A 4 -14.30 21.26 -2.20
CA ALA A 4 -13.77 19.94 -2.49
C ALA A 4 -13.29 19.34 -1.16
N ALA A 5 -13.89 18.22 -0.75
CA ALA A 5 -13.50 17.51 0.45
C ALA A 5 -12.01 17.13 0.33
N VAL A 6 -11.20 17.72 1.21
CA VAL A 6 -9.77 17.42 1.32
C VAL A 6 -9.65 15.97 1.78
N ALA A 7 -9.05 15.11 0.95
CA ALA A 7 -8.78 13.73 1.33
C ALA A 7 -7.79 13.71 2.51
N ALA A 8 -8.25 13.30 3.68
CA ALA A 8 -7.39 13.04 4.82
C ALA A 8 -6.53 11.80 4.52
N LYS A 9 -5.20 11.97 4.54
CA LYS A 9 -4.23 10.87 4.50
C LYS A 9 -3.81 10.54 5.93
N THR A 10 -4.00 9.30 6.35
CA THR A 10 -3.56 8.79 7.66
C THR A 10 -2.68 7.56 7.46
N ALA A 11 -1.63 7.42 8.27
CA ALA A 11 -0.71 6.29 8.22
C ALA A 11 -0.51 5.71 9.63
N SER A 12 -0.38 4.38 9.72
CA SER A 12 -0.01 3.68 10.95
C SER A 12 1.07 2.63 10.67
N SER A 13 2.00 2.46 11.61
CA SER A 13 3.03 1.43 11.55
C SER A 13 3.03 0.61 12.83
N HIS A 14 3.25 -0.70 12.69
CA HIS A 14 3.36 -1.62 13.81
C HIS A 14 4.84 -1.96 14.05
N ARG A 15 5.35 -1.70 15.26
CA ARG A 15 6.73 -2.03 15.67
C ARG A 15 6.66 -3.09 16.78
N ALA A 16 7.21 -4.26 16.51
CA ALA A 16 7.35 -5.35 17.48
C ALA A 16 8.71 -5.22 18.19
N SER A 17 8.72 -5.11 19.52
CA SER A 17 9.91 -5.23 20.35
C SER A 17 9.82 -6.48 21.24
N PHE A 18 10.96 -6.99 21.72
CA PHE A 18 11.00 -8.20 22.55
C PHE A 18 11.72 -7.94 23.86
N ALA A 19 11.05 -8.25 24.97
CA ALA A 19 11.71 -8.41 26.26
C ALA A 19 12.18 -9.86 26.41
N GLN A 20 13.48 -10.05 26.63
CA GLN A 20 14.07 -11.38 26.83
C GLN A 20 14.47 -11.60 28.29
N GLY A 21 14.19 -12.79 28.81
CA GLY A 21 14.69 -13.26 30.11
C GLY A 21 15.11 -14.72 30.08
N THR A 22 16.07 -15.08 30.91
CA THR A 22 16.56 -16.47 31.04
C THR A 22 16.39 -16.94 32.48
N HIS A 23 15.82 -18.13 32.66
CA HIS A 23 15.63 -18.79 33.94
C HIS A 23 16.35 -20.13 34.00
N GLN A 24 17.00 -20.42 35.12
CA GLN A 24 17.63 -21.69 35.40
C GLN A 24 16.82 -22.47 36.43
N PHE A 25 16.38 -23.67 36.05
CA PHE A 25 15.63 -24.59 36.89
C PHE A 25 16.46 -25.83 37.20
N ASP A 26 16.80 -26.01 38.48
CA ASP A 26 17.57 -27.15 38.98
C ASP A 26 16.65 -28.14 39.71
N ILE A 27 16.50 -29.34 39.17
CA ILE A 27 15.74 -30.44 39.78
C ILE A 27 16.72 -31.31 40.57
N VAL A 28 16.69 -31.22 41.88
CA VAL A 28 17.50 -32.04 42.81
C VAL A 28 16.68 -33.24 43.26
N GLY A 29 17.29 -34.44 43.29
CA GLY A 29 16.56 -35.67 43.59
C GLY A 29 15.94 -36.33 42.34
N TYR A 30 16.46 -36.03 41.15
CA TYR A 30 15.84 -36.38 39.86
C TYR A 30 15.52 -37.87 39.72
N GLY A 31 16.43 -38.75 40.12
CA GLY A 31 16.27 -40.20 40.08
C GLY A 31 15.16 -40.71 40.99
N ALA A 32 15.03 -40.15 42.20
CA ALA A 32 13.93 -40.47 43.12
C ALA A 32 12.58 -39.99 42.56
N LEU A 33 12.54 -38.78 42.00
CA LEU A 33 11.34 -38.19 41.39
C LEU A 33 10.88 -38.96 40.15
N LYS A 34 11.84 -39.44 39.33
CA LYS A 34 11.56 -40.31 38.18
C LYS A 34 11.01 -41.68 38.61
N ALA A 35 11.55 -42.26 39.69
CA ALA A 35 11.13 -43.57 40.20
C ALA A 35 9.71 -43.58 40.77
N LEU A 36 9.17 -42.42 41.19
CA LEU A 36 7.81 -42.28 41.72
C LEU A 36 6.71 -42.39 40.64
N GLY A 37 7.06 -42.36 39.35
CA GLY A 37 6.31 -42.91 38.21
C GLY A 37 4.77 -42.93 38.28
N ARG A 38 4.12 -41.76 38.14
CA ARG A 38 2.90 -41.46 37.34
C ARG A 38 2.37 -40.08 37.72
N SER A 39 2.15 -39.22 36.71
CA SER A 39 1.44 -37.92 36.80
C SER A 39 1.95 -36.90 37.82
N HIS A 40 3.25 -36.89 38.13
CA HIS A 40 3.86 -35.83 38.93
C HIS A 40 4.52 -34.79 38.01
N SER A 41 3.98 -33.57 38.02
CA SER A 41 4.65 -32.39 37.45
C SER A 41 5.47 -31.70 38.54
N ILE A 42 6.63 -31.17 38.16
CA ILE A 42 7.45 -30.33 39.02
C ILE A 42 7.53 -28.95 38.40
N THR A 43 7.14 -27.95 39.17
CA THR A 43 7.10 -26.54 38.75
C THR A 43 8.28 -25.80 39.37
N SER A 44 8.95 -24.95 38.58
CA SER A 44 10.00 -24.06 39.06
C SER A 44 9.43 -22.94 39.93
N GLY A 45 10.32 -22.18 40.59
CA GLY A 45 9.95 -20.85 41.08
C GLY A 45 9.54 -19.94 39.91
N THR A 46 8.77 -18.89 40.21
CA THR A 46 8.36 -17.93 39.18
C THR A 46 9.50 -16.97 38.84
N PHE A 47 9.53 -16.51 37.60
CA PHE A 47 10.47 -15.48 37.12
C PHE A 47 9.74 -14.48 36.22
N ARG A 48 10.20 -13.21 36.25
CA ARG A 48 9.49 -12.11 35.61
C ARG A 48 10.14 -11.66 34.32
N VAL A 49 9.35 -11.58 33.24
CA VAL A 49 9.77 -11.06 31.91
C VAL A 49 8.60 -10.26 31.33
N ALA A 50 8.84 -9.05 30.80
CA ALA A 50 7.82 -8.10 30.32
C ALA A 50 6.67 -7.85 31.33
N GLY A 51 6.99 -7.79 32.63
CA GLY A 51 5.99 -7.61 33.68
C GLY A 51 5.06 -8.82 33.93
N ARG A 52 5.27 -9.94 33.23
CA ARG A 52 4.53 -11.20 33.42
C ARG A 52 5.34 -12.21 34.24
N ASP A 53 4.66 -13.01 35.05
CA ASP A 53 5.26 -14.04 35.88
C ASP A 53 5.13 -15.41 35.21
N TRP A 54 6.28 -16.04 34.95
CA TRP A 54 6.43 -17.29 34.23
C TRP A 54 6.96 -18.39 35.14
N ALA A 55 6.63 -19.66 34.84
CA ALA A 55 7.22 -20.81 35.51
C ALA A 55 7.50 -21.94 34.49
N VAL A 56 8.55 -22.71 34.73
CA VAL A 56 8.86 -23.92 33.96
C VAL A 56 8.25 -25.12 34.66
N VAL A 57 7.50 -25.94 33.93
CA VAL A 57 6.88 -27.16 34.44
C VAL A 57 7.45 -28.38 33.73
N CYS A 58 7.94 -29.34 34.50
CA CYS A 58 8.54 -30.58 33.98
C CYS A 58 7.67 -31.77 34.35
N HIS A 59 7.26 -32.57 33.36
CA HIS A 59 6.43 -33.73 33.59
C HIS A 59 7.26 -35.02 33.56
N LEU A 60 7.42 -35.62 34.73
CA LEU A 60 8.22 -36.82 34.96
C LEU A 60 7.32 -38.06 34.86
N ASP A 61 6.95 -38.45 33.63
CA ASP A 61 6.57 -39.83 33.34
C ASP A 61 7.87 -40.68 33.21
N PRO A 62 7.88 -42.03 33.28
CA PRO A 62 9.01 -42.91 32.98
C PRO A 62 9.92 -42.51 31.82
N ALA A 63 9.43 -41.71 30.88
CA ALA A 63 10.15 -41.26 29.70
C ALA A 63 10.45 -39.74 29.63
N LEU A 64 10.07 -38.93 30.65
CA LEU A 64 10.14 -37.45 30.66
C LEU A 64 9.58 -36.86 29.35
N ALA A 65 8.26 -36.90 29.20
CA ALA A 65 7.62 -36.73 27.89
C ALA A 65 7.68 -35.27 27.37
N TYR A 66 7.56 -34.27 28.25
CA TYR A 66 7.57 -32.85 27.86
C TYR A 66 8.04 -31.92 28.98
N VAL A 67 8.57 -30.76 28.57
CA VAL A 67 8.83 -29.58 29.41
C VAL A 67 7.89 -28.48 28.91
N SER A 68 7.21 -27.78 29.82
CA SER A 68 6.36 -26.65 29.49
C SER A 68 6.84 -25.34 30.10
N LEU A 69 6.59 -24.25 29.38
CA LEU A 69 6.56 -22.90 29.94
C LEU A 69 5.10 -22.59 30.26
N GLU A 70 4.82 -22.14 31.48
CA GLU A 70 3.47 -21.80 31.92
C GLU A 70 3.39 -20.39 32.49
N LEU A 71 2.26 -19.74 32.25
CA LEU A 71 1.91 -18.47 32.90
C LEU A 71 1.52 -18.76 34.35
N ALA A 72 2.16 -18.12 35.32
CA ALA A 72 1.94 -18.40 36.73
C ALA A 72 0.48 -18.06 37.14
N ALA A 73 -0.11 -18.89 38.02
CA ALA A 73 -1.52 -18.79 38.42
C ALA A 73 -1.92 -17.47 39.11
N GLY A 74 -0.98 -16.57 39.40
CA GLY A 74 -1.19 -15.25 40.02
C GLY A 74 -0.97 -14.05 39.09
N ASP A 75 -0.77 -14.24 37.78
CA ASP A 75 -0.74 -13.12 36.83
C ASP A 75 -2.16 -12.52 36.66
N ASN A 76 -2.39 -11.37 37.29
CA ASN A 76 -3.69 -10.68 37.37
C ASN A 76 -3.97 -9.75 36.18
N SER A 77 -3.15 -9.77 35.13
CA SER A 77 -3.26 -8.82 34.03
C SER A 77 -4.45 -9.07 33.08
N GLY A 78 -5.00 -10.29 33.03
CA GLY A 78 -6.17 -10.66 32.22
C GLY A 78 -5.98 -10.59 30.69
N ALA A 79 -4.92 -9.96 30.21
CA ALA A 79 -4.61 -9.78 28.79
C ALA A 79 -3.76 -10.93 28.25
N ALA A 80 -4.07 -11.36 27.02
CA ALA A 80 -3.26 -12.31 26.28
C ALA A 80 -1.83 -11.80 26.09
N VAL A 81 -0.85 -12.71 26.08
CA VAL A 81 0.55 -12.36 25.87
C VAL A 81 1.20 -13.34 24.89
N THR A 82 1.87 -12.83 23.88
CA THR A 82 2.59 -13.65 22.89
C THR A 82 4.03 -13.80 23.33
N ALA A 83 4.51 -15.03 23.47
CA ALA A 83 5.89 -15.31 23.85
C ALA A 83 6.46 -16.51 23.10
N MET A 84 7.77 -16.45 22.85
CA MET A 84 8.57 -17.56 22.37
C MET A 84 9.42 -18.10 23.52
N ALA A 85 9.63 -19.42 23.54
CA ALA A 85 10.48 -20.04 24.55
C ALA A 85 11.42 -21.08 23.92
N SER A 86 12.68 -21.05 24.34
CA SER A 86 13.65 -22.11 24.08
C SER A 86 14.08 -22.75 25.39
N PHE A 87 14.30 -24.06 25.37
CA PHE A 87 14.76 -24.81 26.53
C PHE A 87 16.09 -25.50 26.21
N ALA A 88 16.97 -25.60 27.20
CA ALA A 88 18.21 -26.35 27.08
C ALA A 88 18.50 -27.15 28.34
N ILE A 89 18.95 -28.40 28.17
CA ILE A 89 19.50 -29.20 29.27
C ILE A 89 21.01 -29.02 29.28
N ASP A 90 21.51 -28.53 30.41
CA ASP A 90 22.93 -28.24 30.60
C ASP A 90 23.76 -29.51 30.82
N ASP A 91 24.99 -29.50 30.30
CA ASP A 91 26.00 -30.50 30.63
C ASP A 91 26.70 -30.07 31.93
N PRO A 92 26.65 -30.87 33.01
CA PRO A 92 27.21 -30.53 34.32
C PRO A 92 28.74 -30.33 34.29
N THR A 93 29.43 -30.88 33.28
CA THR A 93 30.88 -30.72 33.11
C THR A 93 31.28 -29.40 32.44
N GLY A 94 30.33 -28.67 31.84
CA GLY A 94 30.58 -27.41 31.11
C GLY A 94 31.41 -27.56 29.82
N GLY A 95 31.98 -28.73 29.55
CA GLY A 95 32.89 -28.99 28.42
C GLY A 95 32.18 -29.30 27.09
N SER A 96 30.86 -29.19 27.02
CA SER A 96 30.06 -29.51 25.83
C SER A 96 28.82 -28.65 25.69
N LYS A 97 28.33 -28.49 24.45
CA LYS A 97 27.14 -27.70 24.16
C LYS A 97 25.89 -28.29 24.88
N PRO A 98 25.07 -27.45 25.54
CA PRO A 98 23.78 -27.86 26.09
C PRO A 98 22.88 -28.51 25.04
N MET A 99 22.07 -29.50 25.44
CA MET A 99 21.07 -30.08 24.56
C MET A 99 19.90 -29.12 24.42
N GLN A 100 19.68 -28.58 23.22
CA GLN A 100 18.50 -27.76 22.92
C GLN A 100 17.24 -28.63 22.84
N ILE A 101 16.14 -28.09 23.35
CA ILE A 101 14.80 -28.68 23.34
C ILE A 101 13.85 -27.61 22.79
N GLY A 102 13.29 -27.91 21.61
CA GLY A 102 12.52 -26.96 20.80
C GLY A 102 13.43 -26.05 19.97
N ASP A 103 12.87 -25.45 18.91
CA ASP A 103 13.58 -24.53 18.01
C ASP A 103 13.65 -23.10 18.58
N GLY A 104 12.74 -22.76 19.51
CA GLY A 104 12.68 -21.43 20.13
C GLY A 104 12.08 -20.34 19.24
N ASP A 105 11.67 -20.70 18.03
CA ASP A 105 11.14 -19.79 16.99
C ASP A 105 9.61 -19.84 16.88
N GLU A 106 8.95 -20.78 17.57
CA GLU A 106 7.49 -20.90 17.59
C GLU A 106 6.89 -19.95 18.64
N ALA A 107 6.12 -18.96 18.17
CA ALA A 107 5.42 -18.03 19.03
C ALA A 107 4.14 -18.68 19.59
N THR A 108 3.89 -18.53 20.88
CA THR A 108 2.68 -19.03 21.52
C THR A 108 1.94 -17.90 22.20
N VAL A 109 0.63 -17.82 21.97
CA VAL A 109 -0.25 -16.88 22.66
C VAL A 109 -0.74 -17.53 23.95
N PHE A 110 -0.35 -16.93 25.07
CA PHE A 110 -0.79 -17.33 26.40
C PHE A 110 -2.03 -16.53 26.77
N THR A 111 -3.17 -17.21 26.89
CA THR A 111 -4.46 -16.64 27.27
C THR A 111 -4.92 -17.19 28.62
N PRO A 112 -5.94 -16.61 29.26
CA PRO A 112 -6.51 -17.18 30.49
C PRO A 112 -6.95 -18.65 30.34
N SER A 113 -7.35 -19.06 29.14
CA SER A 113 -7.79 -20.42 28.77
C SER A 113 -6.67 -21.32 28.21
N SER A 114 -5.59 -20.76 27.66
CA SER A 114 -4.42 -21.50 27.14
C SER A 114 -3.13 -20.96 27.77
N ARG A 115 -2.68 -21.60 28.86
CA ARG A 115 -1.60 -21.07 29.72
C ARG A 115 -0.25 -21.75 29.55
N ALA A 116 -0.09 -22.67 28.60
CA ALA A 116 1.09 -23.53 28.55
C ALA A 116 1.60 -23.78 27.12
N LEU A 117 2.89 -23.49 26.89
CA LEU A 117 3.65 -23.96 25.74
C LEU A 117 4.33 -25.27 26.13
N LYS A 118 4.03 -26.37 25.45
CA LYS A 118 4.58 -27.71 25.74
C LYS A 118 5.56 -28.13 24.67
N VAL A 119 6.79 -28.45 25.06
CA VAL A 119 7.84 -28.91 24.15
C VAL A 119 8.23 -30.35 24.50
N PRO A 120 8.17 -31.30 23.55
CA PRO A 120 8.54 -32.68 23.81
C PRO A 120 10.05 -32.80 24.02
N VAL A 121 10.46 -33.63 24.99
CA VAL A 121 11.89 -33.86 25.22
C VAL A 121 12.43 -34.88 24.21
N PRO A 122 13.50 -34.57 23.46
CA PRO A 122 14.02 -35.46 22.43
C PRO A 122 14.49 -36.81 22.99
N ASP A 123 14.27 -37.90 22.24
CA ASP A 123 14.77 -39.25 22.58
C ASP A 123 16.30 -39.31 22.77
N SER A 124 17.02 -38.35 22.18
CA SER A 124 18.47 -38.23 22.32
C SER A 124 18.91 -37.91 23.75
N PHE A 125 18.03 -37.32 24.58
CA PHE A 125 18.21 -37.15 26.01
C PHE A 125 18.20 -38.52 26.70
N ARG A 126 17.17 -39.34 26.44
CA ARG A 126 17.02 -40.69 27.04
C ARG A 126 18.23 -41.57 26.78
N LYS A 127 18.76 -41.56 25.55
CA LYS A 127 19.94 -42.35 25.17
C LYS A 127 21.23 -41.89 25.88
N ARG A 128 21.26 -40.68 26.44
CA ARG A 128 22.45 -40.04 27.01
C ARG A 128 22.16 -39.41 28.38
N GLU A 129 21.16 -39.90 29.10
CA GLU A 129 20.65 -39.26 30.33
C GLU A 129 21.74 -39.11 31.40
N ALA A 130 22.57 -40.15 31.57
CA ALA A 130 23.70 -40.18 32.50
C ALA A 130 24.78 -39.10 32.22
N ARG A 131 24.75 -38.46 31.04
CA ARG A 131 25.63 -37.32 30.73
C ARG A 131 25.13 -36.02 31.36
N TYR A 132 23.82 -35.83 31.41
CA TYR A 132 23.19 -34.56 31.78
C TYR A 132 22.73 -34.53 33.24
N VAL A 133 22.59 -35.70 33.86
CA VAL A 133 22.29 -35.85 35.29
C VAL A 133 23.60 -36.11 36.03
N SER A 134 23.95 -35.21 36.96
CA SER A 134 25.10 -35.37 37.85
C SER A 134 24.67 -35.08 39.28
N ASP A 135 25.16 -35.88 40.24
CA ASP A 135 24.81 -35.73 41.67
C ASP A 135 23.28 -35.68 41.91
N ASP A 136 22.56 -36.56 41.21
CA ASP A 136 21.08 -36.64 41.21
C ASP A 136 20.38 -35.30 40.88
N ARG A 137 21.05 -34.44 40.11
CA ARG A 137 20.57 -33.12 39.70
C ARG A 137 20.47 -33.01 38.18
N LEU A 138 19.32 -32.53 37.70
CA LEU A 138 19.07 -32.17 36.30
C LEU A 138 18.87 -30.65 36.21
N ARG A 139 19.58 -29.99 35.30
CA ARG A 139 19.47 -28.53 35.07
C ARG A 139 18.84 -28.22 33.73
N ILE A 140 17.77 -27.42 33.76
CA ILE A 140 17.05 -26.92 32.59
C ILE A 140 17.16 -25.40 32.56
N ARG A 141 17.62 -24.86 31.43
CA ARG A 141 17.63 -23.42 31.17
C ARG A 141 16.49 -23.09 30.22
N CYS A 142 15.64 -22.15 30.60
CA CYS A 142 14.57 -21.62 29.76
C CYS A 142 14.93 -20.19 29.36
N THR A 143 14.83 -19.84 28.08
CA THR A 143 14.91 -18.46 27.61
C THR A 143 13.56 -18.09 27.02
N VAL A 144 12.93 -17.06 27.58
CA VAL A 144 11.64 -16.54 27.17
C VAL A 144 11.85 -15.20 26.48
N ARG A 145 11.22 -15.01 25.32
CA ARG A 145 11.13 -13.74 24.61
C ARG A 145 9.66 -13.37 24.53
N VAL A 146 9.27 -12.32 25.24
CA VAL A 146 7.91 -11.82 25.27
C VAL A 146 7.80 -10.67 24.28
N LEU A 147 6.78 -10.73 23.42
CA LEU A 147 6.46 -9.66 22.51
C LEU A 147 5.86 -8.49 23.31
N GLU A 148 6.49 -7.33 23.25
CA GLU A 148 5.94 -6.08 23.76
C GLU A 148 5.26 -5.37 22.60
N GLU A 149 3.92 -5.36 22.61
CA GLU A 149 3.15 -4.55 21.67
C GLU A 149 3.25 -3.08 22.08
N GLU A 150 4.12 -2.32 21.39
CA GLU A 150 4.08 -0.86 21.46
C GLU A 150 2.98 -0.33 20.54
N SER A 151 1.72 -0.48 20.93
CA SER A 151 0.65 0.36 20.39
C SER A 151 0.67 1.71 21.11
N ARG A 152 1.72 2.49 20.92
CA ARG A 152 1.67 3.92 21.24
C ARG A 152 1.23 4.64 19.97
N PRO A 153 0.37 5.66 20.06
CA PRO A 153 0.50 6.78 19.14
C PRO A 153 1.88 7.37 19.45
N THR A 154 2.93 6.87 18.79
CA THR A 154 4.19 7.58 18.75
C THR A 154 3.84 8.91 18.15
N GLY A 155 3.89 9.98 18.93
CA GLY A 155 3.69 11.34 18.45
C GLY A 155 4.71 11.57 17.36
N TYR A 156 4.30 11.35 16.12
CA TYR A 156 5.11 11.65 14.96
C TYR A 156 5.22 13.17 14.91
N CYS A 157 6.40 13.66 14.53
CA CYS A 157 6.47 14.99 13.96
C CYS A 157 5.54 14.96 12.75
N PHE A 158 4.35 15.57 12.83
CA PHE A 158 3.50 15.75 11.67
C PHE A 158 3.79 17.13 11.09
N VAL A 159 4.87 17.21 10.32
CA VAL A 159 5.02 18.38 9.46
C VAL A 159 4.02 18.22 8.34
N ALA A 160 2.92 18.98 8.41
CA ALA A 160 1.88 18.96 7.39
C ALA A 160 2.50 19.38 6.05
N ALA A 161 2.73 18.41 5.16
CA ALA A 161 3.09 18.71 3.79
C ALA A 161 1.88 19.38 3.10
N PRO A 162 2.08 20.50 2.38
CA PRO A 162 1.07 21.05 1.49
C PRO A 162 0.54 19.98 0.52
N ALA A 163 -0.69 20.18 0.05
CA ALA A 163 -1.28 19.30 -0.96
C ALA A 163 -0.34 19.12 -2.16
N PRO A 164 -0.35 17.93 -2.80
CA PRO A 164 0.35 17.72 -4.08
C PRO A 164 0.12 18.89 -5.04
N PRO A 165 1.14 19.36 -5.75
CA PRO A 165 0.96 20.35 -6.78
C PRO A 165 0.06 19.76 -7.87
N ASP A 166 -0.84 20.59 -8.37
CA ASP A 166 -1.68 20.25 -9.52
C ASP A 166 -0.84 20.36 -10.80
N ILE A 167 -0.06 19.31 -11.09
CA ILE A 167 0.76 19.22 -12.31
C ILE A 167 -0.12 19.39 -13.55
N THR A 168 -1.32 18.82 -13.54
CA THR A 168 -2.33 19.00 -14.59
C THR A 168 -2.74 20.47 -14.76
N GLY A 169 -2.95 21.21 -13.68
CA GLY A 169 -3.21 22.65 -13.70
C GLY A 169 -2.01 23.48 -14.17
N TRP A 170 -0.79 23.09 -13.83
CA TRP A 170 0.43 23.73 -14.35
C TRP A 170 0.61 23.49 -15.86
N LEU A 171 0.32 22.28 -16.33
CA LEU A 171 0.31 21.95 -17.75
C LEU A 171 -0.78 22.74 -18.48
N ALA A 172 -1.99 22.88 -17.91
CA ALA A 172 -3.03 23.74 -18.46
C ALA A 172 -2.55 25.18 -18.62
N THR A 173 -1.93 25.75 -17.57
CA THR A 173 -1.37 27.10 -17.59
C THR A 173 -0.24 27.24 -18.61
N LEU A 174 0.58 26.19 -18.78
CA LEU A 174 1.65 26.14 -19.78
C LEU A 174 1.07 26.20 -21.21
N LEU A 175 0.01 25.43 -21.48
CA LEU A 175 -0.69 25.46 -22.76
C LEU A 175 -1.29 26.86 -23.02
N GLU A 176 -2.00 27.41 -22.05
CA GLU A 176 -2.66 28.73 -22.16
C GLU A 176 -1.66 29.88 -22.37
N SER A 177 -0.50 29.81 -21.71
CA SER A 177 0.53 30.85 -21.82
C SER A 177 1.39 30.76 -23.08
N GLY A 178 1.43 29.60 -23.75
CA GLY A 178 2.29 29.33 -24.91
C GLY A 178 3.79 29.49 -24.66
N ARG A 179 4.22 29.60 -23.38
CA ARG A 179 5.60 29.92 -23.02
C ARG A 179 6.55 28.78 -23.39
N ARG A 180 7.47 29.08 -24.31
CA ARG A 180 8.43 28.11 -24.88
C ARG A 180 7.76 26.97 -25.65
N ALA A 181 6.62 27.24 -26.29
CA ALA A 181 6.11 26.37 -27.31
C ALA A 181 7.18 26.14 -28.40
N ASP A 182 7.37 24.88 -28.77
CA ASP A 182 8.39 24.42 -29.72
C ASP A 182 7.77 23.74 -30.95
N VAL A 183 6.44 23.79 -31.06
CA VAL A 183 5.66 23.35 -32.21
C VAL A 183 4.35 24.13 -32.36
N THR A 184 3.95 24.41 -33.60
CA THR A 184 2.67 25.04 -33.95
C THR A 184 1.84 24.16 -34.89
N PHE A 185 0.56 23.95 -34.59
CA PHE A 185 -0.36 23.25 -35.49
C PHE A 185 -1.26 24.24 -36.25
N ALA A 186 -1.32 24.09 -37.56
CA ALA A 186 -2.29 24.77 -38.41
C ALA A 186 -3.48 23.84 -38.66
N VAL A 187 -4.65 24.21 -38.14
CA VAL A 187 -5.90 23.45 -38.28
C VAL A 187 -6.94 24.40 -38.85
N GLU A 188 -7.39 24.12 -40.08
CA GLU A 188 -8.26 25.04 -40.83
C GLU A 188 -7.64 26.45 -40.93
N ALA A 189 -8.33 27.47 -40.38
CA ALA A 189 -7.85 28.86 -40.31
C ALA A 189 -7.15 29.19 -38.96
N SER A 190 -7.12 28.25 -38.02
CA SER A 190 -6.63 28.43 -36.66
C SER A 190 -5.19 27.93 -36.50
N ARG A 191 -4.49 28.48 -35.50
CA ARG A 191 -3.13 28.07 -35.10
C ARG A 191 -3.11 27.72 -33.61
N PHE A 192 -2.41 26.64 -33.27
CA PHE A 192 -2.29 26.13 -31.92
C PHE A 192 -0.83 25.89 -31.56
N ASP A 193 -0.30 26.67 -30.63
CA ASP A 193 1.06 26.49 -30.11
C ASP A 193 1.07 25.44 -29.00
N ALA A 194 2.07 24.55 -29.02
CA ALA A 194 2.17 23.43 -28.10
C ALA A 194 3.62 23.01 -27.85
N HIS A 195 3.80 21.93 -27.08
CA HIS A 195 5.09 21.45 -26.59
C HIS A 195 5.30 19.98 -27.00
N LYS A 196 6.33 19.71 -27.82
CA LYS A 196 6.65 18.39 -28.37
C LYS A 196 6.77 17.32 -27.29
N LEU A 197 7.43 17.64 -26.17
CA LEU A 197 7.63 16.72 -25.05
C LEU A 197 6.30 16.31 -24.38
N VAL A 198 5.39 17.27 -24.15
CA VAL A 198 4.09 17.00 -23.52
C VAL A 198 3.22 16.14 -24.45
N LEU A 199 3.21 16.47 -25.74
CA LEU A 199 2.47 15.71 -26.75
C LEU A 199 2.99 14.27 -26.88
N ALA A 200 4.31 14.10 -26.93
CA ALA A 200 4.95 12.78 -27.05
C ALA A 200 4.78 11.91 -25.79
N LEU A 201 4.70 12.52 -24.60
CA LEU A 201 4.45 11.79 -23.37
C LEU A 201 3.04 11.16 -23.35
N ARG A 202 2.08 11.78 -24.05
CA ARG A 202 0.65 11.51 -23.91
C ARG A 202 0.01 10.87 -25.14
N SER A 203 0.71 10.88 -26.28
CA SER A 203 0.28 10.26 -27.53
C SER A 203 1.46 9.54 -28.19
N PRO A 204 1.38 8.20 -28.35
CA PRO A 204 2.35 7.43 -29.11
C PRO A 204 2.53 7.93 -30.54
N VAL A 205 1.46 8.43 -31.16
CA VAL A 205 1.47 9.01 -32.51
C VAL A 205 2.34 10.27 -32.55
N PHE A 206 2.16 11.19 -31.60
CA PHE A 206 3.03 12.37 -31.49
C PHE A 206 4.48 12.00 -31.13
N ARG A 207 4.68 10.98 -30.29
CA ARG A 207 6.02 10.48 -29.96
C ARG A 207 6.77 9.99 -31.19
N ALA A 208 6.13 9.14 -32.00
CA ALA A 208 6.70 8.65 -33.25
C ALA A 208 6.95 9.79 -34.24
N LYS A 209 6.05 10.79 -34.27
CA LYS A 209 6.17 11.96 -35.15
C LYS A 209 7.38 12.84 -34.80
N PHE A 210 7.59 13.15 -33.53
CA PHE A 210 8.63 14.10 -33.11
C PHE A 210 9.98 13.45 -32.79
N PHE A 211 9.98 12.22 -32.27
CA PHE A 211 11.18 11.55 -31.74
C PHE A 211 11.46 10.19 -32.40
N GLY A 212 10.73 9.83 -33.47
CA GLY A 212 11.07 8.70 -34.33
C GLY A 212 12.10 9.06 -35.41
N ASP A 213 12.48 8.08 -36.23
CA ASP A 213 13.43 8.24 -37.36
C ASP A 213 12.88 9.10 -38.53
N SER A 214 11.85 9.89 -38.30
CA SER A 214 11.18 10.69 -39.31
C SER A 214 12.00 11.95 -39.67
N ARG A 215 11.95 12.36 -40.94
CA ARG A 215 12.53 13.62 -41.44
C ARG A 215 11.83 14.88 -40.90
N ASP A 216 10.76 14.70 -40.14
CA ASP A 216 9.86 15.76 -39.70
C ASP A 216 10.21 16.31 -38.31
N SER A 217 11.17 15.69 -37.60
CA SER A 217 11.58 16.09 -36.24
C SER A 217 12.06 17.54 -36.14
N SER A 218 12.66 18.07 -37.21
CA SER A 218 13.15 19.46 -37.29
C SER A 218 12.07 20.48 -37.70
N GLN A 219 10.85 20.06 -38.03
CA GLN A 219 9.80 20.97 -38.45
C GLN A 219 9.16 21.64 -37.22
N GLU A 220 8.97 22.97 -37.30
CA GLU A 220 8.39 23.78 -36.22
C GLU A 220 6.87 23.91 -36.34
N TRP A 221 6.27 23.57 -37.48
CA TRP A 221 4.82 23.64 -37.67
C TRP A 221 4.25 22.48 -38.49
N PHE A 222 3.04 22.04 -38.14
CA PHE A 222 2.36 20.91 -38.78
C PHE A 222 0.94 21.28 -39.19
N ARG A 223 0.48 20.80 -40.35
CA ARG A 223 -0.90 20.99 -40.79
C ARG A 223 -1.74 19.75 -40.44
N VAL A 224 -2.91 19.96 -39.86
CA VAL A 224 -3.88 18.92 -39.53
C VAL A 224 -5.07 19.08 -40.48
N TYR A 225 -5.46 17.98 -41.14
CA TYR A 225 -6.54 17.98 -42.12
C TYR A 225 -7.75 17.15 -41.67
N ASP A 226 -7.54 16.15 -40.83
CA ASP A 226 -8.55 15.13 -40.50
C ASP A 226 -9.45 15.51 -39.30
N ILE A 227 -9.18 16.65 -38.66
CA ILE A 227 -9.87 17.10 -37.45
C ILE A 227 -10.14 18.60 -37.56
N GLY A 228 -11.35 19.04 -37.23
CA GLY A 228 -11.72 20.46 -37.18
C GLY A 228 -11.12 21.19 -35.98
N ALA A 229 -11.01 22.53 -36.07
CA ALA A 229 -10.33 23.31 -35.04
C ALA A 229 -10.89 23.15 -33.60
N PRO A 230 -12.23 23.13 -33.37
CA PRO A 230 -12.77 22.96 -32.01
C PRO A 230 -12.45 21.59 -31.39
N VAL A 231 -12.43 20.55 -32.22
CA VAL A 231 -12.14 19.17 -31.81
C VAL A 231 -10.65 19.03 -31.50
N PHE A 232 -9.79 19.64 -32.33
CA PHE A 232 -8.35 19.67 -32.08
C PHE A 232 -8.02 20.44 -30.79
N GLU A 233 -8.67 21.56 -30.54
CA GLU A 233 -8.52 22.32 -29.29
C GLU A 233 -8.90 21.50 -28.06
N ALA A 234 -10.05 20.82 -28.11
CA ALA A 234 -10.50 19.92 -27.06
C ALA A 234 -9.54 18.74 -26.84
N MET A 235 -9.06 18.11 -27.91
CA MET A 235 -8.05 17.06 -27.84
C MET A 235 -6.74 17.58 -27.23
N LEU A 236 -6.29 18.78 -27.63
CA LEU A 236 -5.08 19.38 -27.11
C LEU A 236 -5.22 19.70 -25.63
N ARG A 237 -6.36 20.24 -25.18
CA ARG A 237 -6.64 20.45 -23.76
C ARG A 237 -6.59 19.14 -22.99
N PHE A 238 -7.25 18.09 -23.49
CA PHE A 238 -7.21 16.76 -22.89
C PHE A 238 -5.78 16.21 -22.75
N ILE A 239 -4.92 16.42 -23.73
CA ILE A 239 -3.51 15.97 -23.66
C ILE A 239 -2.80 16.58 -22.44
N TYR A 240 -3.08 17.85 -22.11
CA TYR A 240 -2.44 18.57 -21.00
C TYR A 240 -3.13 18.37 -19.65
N THR A 241 -4.44 18.17 -19.63
CA THR A 241 -5.23 18.12 -18.38
C THR A 241 -5.73 16.73 -18.02
N ASP A 242 -5.75 15.79 -18.98
CA ASP A 242 -6.36 14.47 -18.84
C ASP A 242 -7.87 14.50 -18.52
N GLU A 243 -8.49 15.67 -18.75
CA GLU A 243 -9.91 15.95 -18.53
C GLU A 243 -10.63 16.15 -19.87
N PRO A 244 -11.74 15.43 -20.12
CA PRO A 244 -12.57 15.68 -21.29
C PRO A 244 -13.27 17.04 -21.19
N PRO A 245 -13.76 17.61 -22.30
CA PRO A 245 -14.48 18.88 -22.27
C PRO A 245 -15.72 18.80 -21.37
N PRO A 246 -15.96 19.81 -20.50
CA PRO A 246 -17.11 19.80 -19.58
C PRO A 246 -18.45 19.83 -20.32
N ASP A 247 -18.52 20.55 -21.44
CA ASP A 247 -19.72 20.68 -22.29
C ASP A 247 -19.61 19.82 -23.56
N MET A 248 -19.24 18.56 -23.40
CA MET A 248 -19.09 17.63 -24.52
C MET A 248 -20.46 17.20 -25.07
N THR A 249 -20.86 17.83 -26.18
CA THR A 249 -22.07 17.46 -26.92
C THR A 249 -21.89 16.11 -27.63
N THR A 250 -22.98 15.43 -27.99
CA THR A 250 -22.94 14.17 -28.76
C THR A 250 -22.14 14.29 -30.06
N ALA A 251 -22.29 15.42 -30.77
CA ALA A 251 -21.51 15.69 -31.99
C ALA A 251 -20.01 15.82 -31.70
N MET A 252 -19.64 16.58 -30.66
CA MET A 252 -18.25 16.71 -30.21
C MET A 252 -17.69 15.36 -29.75
N ALA A 253 -18.46 14.55 -29.04
CA ALA A 253 -18.06 13.23 -28.58
C ALA A 253 -17.74 12.29 -29.76
N HIS A 254 -18.54 12.32 -30.83
CA HIS A 254 -18.25 11.58 -32.06
C HIS A 254 -16.95 12.05 -32.72
N ASP A 255 -16.75 13.35 -32.87
CA ASP A 255 -15.56 13.87 -33.53
C ASP A 255 -14.29 13.66 -32.68
N LEU A 256 -14.39 13.81 -31.36
CA LEU A 256 -13.30 13.50 -30.43
C LEU A 256 -12.99 12.01 -30.38
N LEU A 257 -13.99 11.13 -30.59
CA LEU A 257 -13.73 9.70 -30.75
C LEU A 257 -12.88 9.43 -31.99
N VAL A 258 -13.11 10.14 -33.11
CA VAL A 258 -12.21 10.11 -34.30
C VAL A 258 -10.81 10.53 -33.92
N ALA A 259 -10.70 11.67 -33.23
CA ALA A 259 -9.41 12.22 -32.83
C ALA A 259 -8.65 11.27 -31.87
N ALA A 260 -9.36 10.67 -30.91
CA ALA A 260 -8.79 9.76 -29.93
C ALA A 260 -8.19 8.51 -30.58
N ASP A 261 -8.88 7.93 -31.57
CA ASP A 261 -8.33 6.80 -32.33
C ASP A 261 -7.13 7.22 -33.19
N LEU A 262 -7.19 8.37 -33.87
CA LEU A 262 -6.12 8.85 -34.76
C LEU A 262 -4.81 9.17 -34.01
N TYR A 263 -4.92 9.62 -32.75
CA TYR A 263 -3.79 10.04 -31.94
C TYR A 263 -3.47 9.06 -30.79
N ASP A 264 -4.16 7.91 -30.76
CA ASP A 264 -4.00 6.84 -29.77
C ASP A 264 -4.15 7.35 -28.32
N LEU A 265 -5.30 7.96 -28.04
CA LEU A 265 -5.67 8.57 -26.75
C LEU A 265 -6.75 7.73 -26.06
N GLU A 266 -6.36 6.57 -25.54
CA GLU A 266 -7.24 5.56 -24.92
C GLU A 266 -8.24 6.14 -23.89
N ARG A 267 -7.77 6.94 -22.92
CA ARG A 267 -8.65 7.52 -21.89
C ARG A 267 -9.67 8.50 -22.46
N LEU A 268 -9.31 9.26 -23.50
CA LEU A 268 -10.24 10.14 -24.19
C LEU A 268 -11.29 9.32 -24.95
N ARG A 269 -10.86 8.22 -25.60
CA ARG A 269 -11.75 7.29 -26.28
C ARG A 269 -12.83 6.76 -25.33
N VAL A 270 -12.43 6.25 -24.17
CA VAL A 270 -13.36 5.73 -23.13
C VAL A 270 -14.29 6.84 -22.61
N ALA A 271 -13.79 8.07 -22.43
CA ALA A 271 -14.64 9.19 -22.02
C ALA A 271 -15.69 9.56 -23.07
N CYS A 272 -15.33 9.55 -24.36
CA CYS A 272 -16.26 9.74 -25.46
C CYS A 272 -17.28 8.60 -25.53
N GLU A 273 -16.86 7.34 -25.38
CA GLU A 273 -17.76 6.20 -25.38
C GLU A 273 -18.83 6.29 -24.27
N LYS A 274 -18.39 6.68 -23.07
CA LYS A 274 -19.31 6.93 -21.94
C LYS A 274 -20.31 8.03 -22.26
N SER A 275 -19.86 9.17 -22.79
CA SER A 275 -20.73 10.30 -23.12
C SER A 275 -21.74 9.94 -24.21
N LEU A 276 -21.33 9.17 -25.22
CA LEU A 276 -22.23 8.65 -26.25
C LEU A 276 -23.27 7.70 -25.67
N TRP A 277 -22.86 6.78 -24.77
CA TRP A 277 -23.80 5.88 -24.10
C TRP A 277 -24.84 6.62 -23.25
N GLU A 278 -24.42 7.64 -22.49
CA GLU A 278 -25.33 8.49 -21.72
C GLU A 278 -26.35 9.19 -22.64
N SER A 279 -25.93 9.64 -23.84
CA SER A 279 -26.86 10.21 -24.82
C SER A 279 -27.85 9.19 -25.39
N VAL A 280 -27.46 7.92 -25.54
CA VAL A 280 -28.37 6.85 -25.96
C VAL A 280 -29.44 6.61 -24.89
N GLN A 281 -29.08 6.71 -23.61
CA GLN A 281 -30.04 6.55 -22.52
C GLN A 281 -31.07 7.68 -22.46
N THR A 282 -30.70 8.89 -22.88
CA THR A 282 -31.62 10.04 -22.92
C THR A 282 -32.46 10.11 -24.19
N ASP A 283 -31.83 9.87 -25.35
CA ASP A 283 -32.40 10.15 -26.67
C ASP A 283 -32.95 8.88 -27.34
N GLY A 284 -32.68 7.71 -26.75
CA GLY A 284 -33.28 6.44 -27.11
C GLY A 284 -32.71 5.78 -28.37
N VAL A 285 -33.57 5.03 -29.07
CA VAL A 285 -33.17 4.10 -30.12
C VAL A 285 -32.57 4.79 -31.35
N SER A 286 -33.06 5.98 -31.72
CA SER A 286 -32.48 6.76 -32.84
C SER A 286 -31.03 7.17 -32.55
N ALA A 287 -30.71 7.53 -31.30
CA ALA A 287 -29.33 7.83 -30.92
C ALA A 287 -28.45 6.57 -30.95
N ALA A 288 -28.95 5.42 -30.49
CA ALA A 288 -28.23 4.15 -30.57
C ALA A 288 -27.87 3.78 -32.02
N LEU A 289 -28.81 3.96 -32.96
CA LEU A 289 -28.59 3.71 -34.39
C LEU A 289 -27.59 4.69 -35.01
N SER A 290 -27.69 5.97 -34.67
CA SER A 290 -26.73 7.01 -35.09
C SER A 290 -25.31 6.72 -34.59
N VAL A 291 -25.18 6.26 -33.34
CA VAL A 291 -23.89 5.85 -32.77
C VAL A 291 -23.30 4.68 -33.55
N LEU A 292 -24.07 3.60 -33.76
CA LEU A 292 -23.59 2.43 -34.51
C LEU A 292 -23.17 2.76 -35.95
N LEU A 293 -23.94 3.61 -36.64
CA LEU A 293 -23.59 4.09 -37.98
C LEU A 293 -22.21 4.76 -38.01
N ARG A 294 -21.85 5.51 -36.96
CA ARG A 294 -20.57 6.22 -36.86
C ARG A 294 -19.42 5.36 -36.33
N LEU A 295 -19.73 4.30 -35.59
CA LEU A 295 -18.75 3.31 -35.11
C LEU A 295 -18.36 2.30 -36.19
N ASN A 296 -19.20 2.09 -37.20
CA ASN A 296 -18.95 1.11 -38.25
C ASN A 296 -17.55 1.23 -38.85
N GLY A 297 -16.76 0.16 -38.75
CA GLY A 297 -15.37 0.09 -39.23
C GLY A 297 -14.30 0.48 -38.21
N ARG A 298 -14.67 0.82 -36.96
CA ARG A 298 -13.71 1.07 -35.86
C ARG A 298 -13.57 -0.15 -34.96
N GLN A 299 -12.37 -0.73 -34.93
CA GLN A 299 -12.08 -1.90 -34.11
C GLN A 299 -11.85 -1.58 -32.63
N SER A 300 -11.89 -0.30 -32.24
CA SER A 300 -11.48 0.15 -30.90
C SER A 300 -12.63 0.25 -29.88
N CYS A 301 -13.90 0.19 -30.33
CA CYS A 301 -15.08 0.60 -29.52
C CYS A 301 -16.09 -0.53 -29.28
N HIS A 302 -15.61 -1.77 -29.10
CA HIS A 302 -16.46 -2.96 -28.97
C HIS A 302 -17.48 -2.89 -27.82
N GLN A 303 -17.12 -2.28 -26.69
CA GLN A 303 -18.03 -2.19 -25.54
C GLN A 303 -19.25 -1.31 -25.83
N LEU A 304 -19.03 -0.13 -26.40
CA LEU A 304 -20.13 0.76 -26.81
C LEU A 304 -20.97 0.11 -27.92
N GLU A 305 -20.33 -0.54 -28.87
CA GLU A 305 -21.01 -1.28 -29.95
C GLU A 305 -21.95 -2.35 -29.38
N ASP A 306 -21.45 -3.22 -28.50
CA ASP A 306 -22.23 -4.29 -27.86
C ASP A 306 -23.43 -3.77 -27.05
N LEU A 307 -23.23 -2.65 -26.33
CA LEU A 307 -24.26 -1.97 -25.56
C LEU A 307 -25.35 -1.42 -26.48
N CYS A 308 -24.98 -0.72 -27.57
CA CYS A 308 -25.92 -0.21 -28.55
C CYS A 308 -26.68 -1.33 -29.27
N VAL A 309 -25.99 -2.40 -29.69
CA VAL A 309 -26.60 -3.59 -30.32
C VAL A 309 -27.62 -4.23 -29.37
N GLY A 310 -27.27 -4.38 -28.08
CA GLY A 310 -28.20 -4.91 -27.07
C GLY A 310 -29.41 -4.01 -26.84
N TYR A 311 -29.20 -2.70 -26.75
CA TYR A 311 -30.28 -1.73 -26.59
C TYR A 311 -31.27 -1.74 -27.78
N ILE A 312 -30.73 -1.80 -29.01
CA ILE A 312 -31.55 -1.87 -30.23
C ILE A 312 -32.30 -3.19 -30.32
N ALA A 313 -31.68 -4.32 -29.97
CA ALA A 313 -32.35 -5.62 -29.93
C ALA A 313 -33.55 -5.59 -28.96
N GLY A 314 -33.37 -5.05 -27.75
CA GLY A 314 -34.46 -4.88 -26.78
C GLY A 314 -35.58 -3.93 -27.22
N ALA A 315 -35.33 -3.04 -28.18
CA ALA A 315 -36.28 -2.06 -28.71
C ALA A 315 -36.50 -2.18 -30.23
N TRP A 316 -36.41 -3.41 -30.74
CA TRP A 316 -36.38 -3.71 -32.17
C TRP A 316 -37.56 -3.12 -32.97
N ASP A 317 -38.78 -3.24 -32.44
CA ASP A 317 -39.98 -2.72 -33.11
C ASP A 317 -39.92 -1.19 -33.29
N ALA A 318 -39.39 -0.48 -32.31
CA ALA A 318 -39.17 0.96 -32.40
C ALA A 318 -38.02 1.29 -33.37
N ALA A 319 -36.94 0.50 -33.34
CA ALA A 319 -35.77 0.69 -34.21
C ALA A 319 -36.14 0.60 -35.70
N THR A 320 -36.89 -0.43 -36.09
CA THR A 320 -37.23 -0.67 -37.51
C THR A 320 -38.15 0.38 -38.12
N ALA A 321 -38.81 1.20 -37.29
CA ALA A 321 -39.65 2.32 -37.74
C ALA A 321 -38.85 3.58 -38.09
N THR A 322 -37.62 3.72 -37.59
CA THR A 322 -36.77 4.91 -37.75
C THR A 322 -36.15 5.06 -39.14
N GLU A 323 -35.73 6.27 -39.51
CA GLU A 323 -34.95 6.50 -40.74
C GLU A 323 -33.51 6.03 -40.58
N GLU A 324 -32.93 6.19 -39.37
CA GLU A 324 -31.57 5.77 -39.05
C GLU A 324 -31.39 4.25 -39.26
N TYR A 325 -32.43 3.45 -39.02
CA TYR A 325 -32.40 2.02 -39.35
C TYR A 325 -32.35 1.74 -40.86
N ARG A 326 -33.04 2.54 -41.69
CA ARG A 326 -32.96 2.41 -43.16
C ARG A 326 -31.56 2.71 -43.65
N GLU A 327 -30.93 3.73 -43.07
CA GLU A 327 -29.55 4.09 -43.35
C GLU A 327 -28.57 3.01 -42.88
N LEU A 328 -28.74 2.46 -41.67
CA LEU A 328 -27.92 1.35 -41.17
C LEU A 328 -28.00 0.14 -42.10
N LYS A 329 -29.19 -0.22 -42.56
CA LYS A 329 -29.41 -1.32 -43.50
C LYS A 329 -28.72 -1.08 -44.85
N ALA A 330 -28.64 0.16 -45.32
CA ALA A 330 -28.01 0.50 -46.59
C ALA A 330 -26.47 0.57 -46.47
N SER A 331 -25.97 1.14 -45.37
CA SER A 331 -24.57 1.50 -45.19
C SER A 331 -23.75 0.41 -44.48
N CYS A 332 -24.35 -0.35 -43.56
CA CYS A 332 -23.63 -1.24 -42.64
C CYS A 332 -24.33 -2.62 -42.46
N PRO A 333 -24.35 -3.50 -43.49
CA PRO A 333 -25.06 -4.77 -43.40
C PRO A 333 -24.49 -5.76 -42.37
N ALA A 334 -23.19 -5.64 -42.03
CA ALA A 334 -22.53 -6.51 -41.05
C ALA A 334 -23.08 -6.27 -39.63
N VAL A 335 -23.12 -5.00 -39.19
CA VAL A 335 -23.68 -4.59 -37.89
C VAL A 335 -25.15 -5.01 -37.75
N LEU A 336 -25.91 -4.98 -38.86
CA LEU A 336 -27.29 -5.47 -38.86
C LEU A 336 -27.38 -6.97 -38.59
N ASN A 337 -26.45 -7.78 -39.10
CA ASN A 337 -26.41 -9.21 -38.80
C ASN A 337 -26.12 -9.44 -37.31
N ASP A 338 -25.22 -8.67 -36.70
CA ASP A 338 -24.92 -8.80 -35.26
C ASP A 338 -26.16 -8.51 -34.39
N ILE A 339 -26.94 -7.49 -34.75
CA ILE A 339 -28.22 -7.20 -34.09
C ILE A 339 -29.21 -8.37 -34.26
N LEU A 340 -29.32 -8.92 -35.47
CA LEU A 340 -30.21 -10.05 -35.77
C LEU A 340 -29.78 -11.33 -35.04
N GLU A 341 -28.49 -11.60 -34.93
CA GLU A 341 -27.95 -12.73 -34.18
C GLU A 341 -28.30 -12.61 -32.69
N LYS A 342 -28.15 -11.41 -32.11
CA LYS A 342 -28.50 -11.14 -30.70
C LYS A 342 -29.99 -11.35 -30.44
N LEU A 343 -30.86 -10.91 -31.34
CA LEU A 343 -32.31 -11.16 -31.28
C LEU A 343 -32.65 -12.66 -31.32
N VAL A 344 -31.95 -13.45 -32.13
CA VAL A 344 -32.14 -14.91 -32.18
C VAL A 344 -31.74 -15.57 -30.86
N VAL A 345 -30.67 -15.08 -30.21
CA VAL A 345 -30.25 -15.56 -28.89
C VAL A 345 -31.29 -15.20 -27.82
N GLU A 346 -31.78 -13.97 -27.80
CA GLU A 346 -32.81 -13.49 -26.86
C GLU A 346 -34.16 -14.21 -27.06
N ALA A 347 -34.55 -14.51 -28.29
CA ALA A 347 -35.75 -15.29 -28.60
C ALA A 347 -35.64 -16.75 -28.12
N LYS A 348 -34.45 -17.35 -28.18
CA LYS A 348 -34.19 -18.69 -27.61
C LYS A 348 -34.20 -18.68 -26.09
N ALA A 349 -33.67 -17.62 -25.47
CA ALA A 349 -33.70 -17.44 -24.02
C ALA A 349 -35.14 -17.25 -23.50
N SER A 350 -35.95 -16.43 -24.17
CA SER A 350 -37.36 -16.20 -23.79
C SER A 350 -38.26 -17.43 -24.02
N ALA A 351 -37.97 -18.27 -25.02
CA ALA A 351 -38.64 -19.56 -25.22
C ALA A 351 -38.29 -20.60 -24.14
N SER A 352 -37.17 -20.43 -23.42
CA SER A 352 -36.79 -21.27 -22.28
C SER A 352 -37.37 -20.79 -20.94
N SER A 353 -37.83 -19.53 -20.87
CA SER A 353 -38.30 -18.88 -19.63
C SER A 353 -39.83 -18.79 -19.51
N SER A 354 -40.61 -19.37 -20.43
CA SER A 354 -42.09 -19.32 -20.39
C SER A 354 -42.75 -20.19 -19.31
N GLU A 355 -41.99 -20.80 -18.40
CA GLU A 355 -42.49 -21.40 -17.16
C GLU A 355 -42.07 -20.58 -15.93
N LYS A 356 -42.75 -19.45 -15.69
CA LYS A 356 -43.27 -19.00 -14.38
C LYS A 356 -43.70 -17.53 -14.44
N SER A 357 -44.94 -17.32 -14.03
CA SER A 357 -45.68 -16.06 -14.04
C SER A 357 -45.34 -15.12 -12.87
N SER A 358 -45.29 -13.83 -13.19
CA SER A 358 -45.89 -12.67 -12.49
C SER A 358 -45.66 -12.43 -10.99
N SER A 359 -45.12 -11.25 -10.66
CA SER A 359 -45.80 -10.28 -9.77
C SER A 359 -45.16 -8.88 -9.88
N SER A 360 -46.01 -7.87 -10.06
CA SER A 360 -45.72 -6.43 -10.11
C SER A 360 -45.47 -5.81 -8.72
N SER A 361 -44.55 -4.85 -8.61
CA SER A 361 -44.49 -3.91 -7.48
C SER A 361 -44.23 -2.47 -7.95
N GLU A 362 -44.88 -1.53 -7.27
CA GLU A 362 -44.95 -0.10 -7.55
C GLU A 362 -43.65 0.64 -7.18
N LYS A 363 -43.21 1.61 -7.99
CA LYS A 363 -42.00 2.42 -7.74
C LYS A 363 -42.37 3.75 -7.08
N SER A 364 -41.76 4.03 -5.92
CA SER A 364 -41.57 5.39 -5.40
C SER A 364 -40.14 5.85 -5.69
N SER A 365 -39.96 7.10 -6.12
CA SER A 365 -38.63 7.69 -6.37
C SER A 365 -38.26 8.68 -5.26
N SER A 366 -37.12 8.46 -4.61
CA SER A 366 -36.38 9.49 -3.87
C SER A 366 -35.14 9.87 -4.68
N THR A 367 -34.72 11.14 -4.57
CA THR A 367 -33.56 11.67 -5.30
C THR A 367 -32.32 11.64 -4.41
N TYR A 368 -31.29 10.92 -4.84
CA TYR A 368 -29.95 10.90 -4.24
C TYR A 368 -29.23 12.24 -4.49
N ARG A 369 -28.71 12.89 -3.44
CA ARG A 369 -27.82 14.06 -3.57
C ARG A 369 -26.38 13.62 -3.42
N ALA A 370 -25.57 13.80 -4.47
CA ALA A 370 -24.15 13.47 -4.48
C ALA A 370 -23.26 14.36 -3.56
N SER A 371 -23.85 15.19 -2.68
CA SER A 371 -23.13 16.09 -1.77
C SER A 371 -22.55 15.39 -0.54
N ASP A 372 -22.97 14.15 -0.25
CA ASP A 372 -22.68 13.49 1.03
C ASP A 372 -21.69 12.31 0.88
N VAL A 373 -20.88 12.33 -0.20
CA VAL A 373 -19.85 11.31 -0.45
C VAL A 373 -18.52 11.75 0.17
N TRP A 374 -18.15 11.09 1.26
CA TRP A 374 -16.86 11.29 1.92
C TRP A 374 -15.80 10.36 1.31
N ARG A 375 -14.60 10.88 1.06
CA ARG A 375 -13.48 10.12 0.48
C ARG A 375 -12.28 10.20 1.40
N GLY A 376 -11.64 9.07 1.66
CA GLY A 376 -10.42 8.97 2.45
C GLY A 376 -9.47 7.92 1.87
N THR A 377 -8.19 7.99 2.26
CA THR A 377 -7.20 6.97 1.91
C THR A 377 -6.33 6.69 3.13
N HIS A 378 -6.27 5.42 3.52
CA HIS A 378 -5.45 4.96 4.64
C HIS A 378 -4.33 4.05 4.14
N GLN A 379 -3.11 4.29 4.59
CA GLN A 379 -1.97 3.44 4.30
C GLN A 379 -1.57 2.65 5.55
N PHE A 380 -1.65 1.32 5.43
CA PHE A 380 -1.26 0.39 6.48
C PHE A 380 -0.01 -0.38 6.06
N SER A 381 1.10 -0.19 6.77
CA SER A 381 2.40 -0.81 6.44
C SER A 381 2.78 -1.85 7.48
N ILE A 382 2.97 -3.10 7.05
CA ILE A 382 3.42 -4.21 7.90
C ILE A 382 4.93 -4.38 7.72
N LEU A 383 5.70 -3.91 8.71
CA LEU A 383 7.15 -4.04 8.71
C LEU A 383 7.56 -5.46 9.12
N GLY A 384 8.57 -6.04 8.44
CA GLY A 384 9.02 -7.40 8.75
C GLY A 384 8.03 -8.49 8.35
N TYR A 385 7.29 -8.30 7.24
CA TYR A 385 6.22 -9.17 6.76
C TYR A 385 6.51 -10.68 6.82
N SER A 386 7.72 -11.12 6.46
CA SER A 386 8.10 -12.54 6.49
C SER A 386 8.24 -13.13 7.90
N GLY A 387 8.47 -12.30 8.92
CA GLY A 387 8.41 -12.71 10.33
C GLY A 387 6.98 -12.69 10.86
N VAL A 388 6.21 -11.66 10.49
CA VAL A 388 4.81 -11.47 10.89
C VAL A 388 3.90 -12.59 10.34
N ARG A 389 4.08 -13.00 9.08
CA ARG A 389 3.34 -14.15 8.49
C ARG A 389 3.66 -15.48 9.17
N ARG A 390 4.88 -15.64 9.70
CA ARG A 390 5.26 -16.82 10.51
C ARG A 390 4.66 -16.80 11.92
N MET A 391 4.29 -15.63 12.44
CA MET A 391 3.64 -15.51 13.75
C MET A 391 2.12 -15.71 13.69
N HIS A 392 1.47 -15.36 12.58
CA HIS A 392 0.03 -15.53 12.35
C HIS A 392 -0.28 -16.72 11.43
N GLY A 393 0.28 -17.88 11.77
CA GLY A 393 0.26 -19.08 10.93
C GLY A 393 -1.02 -19.92 10.98
N MET A 394 -2.09 -19.42 11.61
CA MET A 394 -3.38 -20.11 11.74
C MET A 394 -4.48 -19.26 11.11
N ALA A 395 -5.40 -19.89 10.39
CA ALA A 395 -6.55 -19.22 9.79
C ALA A 395 -7.43 -18.54 10.87
N GLY A 396 -7.86 -17.30 10.59
CA GLY A 396 -8.65 -16.49 11.50
C GLY A 396 -7.85 -15.54 12.40
N GLU A 397 -6.52 -15.61 12.41
CA GLU A 397 -5.69 -14.60 13.07
C GLU A 397 -5.45 -13.37 12.18
N PHE A 398 -5.55 -12.17 12.77
CA PHE A 398 -5.42 -10.92 12.04
C PHE A 398 -4.55 -9.88 12.74
N ILE A 399 -4.04 -8.98 11.91
CA ILE A 399 -3.31 -7.78 12.27
C ILE A 399 -4.23 -6.59 12.01
N ARG A 400 -4.37 -5.72 12.99
CA ARG A 400 -5.19 -4.51 12.85
C ARG A 400 -4.33 -3.28 12.55
N SER A 401 -4.82 -2.40 11.67
CA SER A 401 -4.28 -1.05 11.54
C SER A 401 -4.65 -0.19 12.75
N GLY A 402 -4.07 1.01 12.84
CA GLY A 402 -4.66 2.07 13.65
C GLY A 402 -6.05 2.46 13.12
N THR A 403 -6.87 3.10 13.95
CA THR A 403 -8.16 3.65 13.51
C THR A 403 -7.96 4.89 12.64
N PHE A 404 -8.84 5.10 11.68
CA PHE A 404 -8.84 6.27 10.81
C PHE A 404 -10.25 6.76 10.54
N GLU A 405 -10.41 8.09 10.46
CA GLU A 405 -11.73 8.71 10.34
C GLU A 405 -12.07 9.04 8.88
N VAL A 406 -13.23 8.59 8.41
CA VAL A 406 -13.81 8.98 7.11
C VAL A 406 -15.32 9.13 7.27
N GLY A 407 -15.84 10.29 6.88
CA GLY A 407 -17.29 10.57 6.94
C GLY A 407 -17.87 10.68 8.35
N GLY A 408 -17.04 11.03 9.34
CA GLY A 408 -17.44 11.09 10.76
C GLY A 408 -17.49 9.74 11.47
N TYR A 409 -16.98 8.69 10.81
CA TYR A 409 -16.90 7.33 11.34
C TYR A 409 -15.43 6.89 11.42
N GLU A 410 -15.08 6.20 12.50
CA GLU A 410 -13.78 5.56 12.68
C GLU A 410 -13.79 4.16 12.07
N TRP A 411 -12.79 3.89 11.25
CA TRP A 411 -12.59 2.64 10.53
C TRP A 411 -11.24 2.04 10.92
N GLN A 412 -11.08 0.73 10.78
CA GLN A 412 -9.79 0.06 10.86
C GLN A 412 -9.69 -1.07 9.85
N ILE A 413 -8.48 -1.40 9.41
CA ILE A 413 -8.20 -2.51 8.50
C ILE A 413 -7.80 -3.73 9.33
N LEU A 414 -8.36 -4.89 9.02
CA LEU A 414 -7.94 -6.18 9.57
C LEU A 414 -7.30 -7.00 8.45
N TYR A 415 -6.05 -7.38 8.61
CA TYR A 415 -5.27 -8.17 7.66
C TYR A 415 -5.05 -9.57 8.20
N TYR A 416 -5.51 -10.60 7.49
CA TYR A 416 -5.42 -12.02 7.84
C TYR A 416 -4.35 -12.69 6.96
N PRO A 417 -3.14 -12.95 7.48
CA PRO A 417 -2.01 -13.44 6.68
C PRO A 417 -2.13 -14.89 6.20
N SER A 418 -3.08 -15.64 6.77
CA SER A 418 -3.28 -17.09 6.57
C SER A 418 -4.77 -17.44 6.40
N GLY A 419 -5.55 -16.53 5.83
CA GLY A 419 -6.98 -16.73 5.61
C GLY A 419 -7.85 -16.40 6.83
N TYR A 420 -9.16 -16.25 6.59
CA TYR A 420 -10.14 -15.91 7.62
C TYR A 420 -10.72 -17.17 8.31
N ASP A 421 -10.73 -18.30 7.61
CA ASP A 421 -11.31 -19.56 8.08
C ASP A 421 -10.46 -20.78 7.70
N GLU A 422 -10.68 -21.92 8.38
CA GLU A 422 -9.95 -23.17 8.16
C GLU A 422 -10.09 -23.76 6.74
N TYR A 423 -10.87 -23.13 5.85
CA TYR A 423 -11.09 -23.55 4.47
C TYR A 423 -10.29 -22.71 3.44
N SER A 424 -9.59 -21.65 3.90
CA SER A 424 -8.82 -20.70 3.06
C SER A 424 -7.32 -20.75 3.35
N ASP A 425 -6.77 -21.96 3.55
CA ASP A 425 -5.46 -22.23 4.18
C ASP A 425 -4.21 -21.75 3.39
N ASP A 426 -4.38 -21.04 2.27
CA ASP A 426 -3.27 -20.49 1.47
C ASP A 426 -3.48 -19.03 0.98
N ASP A 427 -4.64 -18.42 1.25
CA ASP A 427 -5.00 -17.09 0.75
C ASP A 427 -4.91 -16.00 1.83
N VAL A 428 -4.54 -14.78 1.44
CA VAL A 428 -4.53 -13.63 2.36
C VAL A 428 -5.88 -12.92 2.31
N ALA A 429 -6.40 -12.45 3.44
CA ALA A 429 -7.68 -11.74 3.48
C ALA A 429 -7.56 -10.36 4.13
N VAL A 430 -8.31 -9.38 3.63
CA VAL A 430 -8.30 -8.00 4.13
C VAL A 430 -9.74 -7.53 4.36
N TYR A 431 -10.03 -7.07 5.57
CA TYR A 431 -11.34 -6.59 5.98
C TYR A 431 -11.28 -5.13 6.40
N LEU A 432 -12.36 -4.39 6.11
CA LEU A 432 -12.61 -3.08 6.69
C LEU A 432 -13.59 -3.25 7.84
N GLN A 433 -13.24 -2.77 9.02
CA GLN A 433 -14.10 -2.78 10.19
C GLN A 433 -14.51 -1.36 10.56
N LEU A 434 -15.80 -1.17 10.80
CA LEU A 434 -16.31 0.04 11.40
C LEU A 434 -16.16 -0.04 12.92
N VAL A 435 -15.50 0.95 13.51
CA VAL A 435 -15.21 1.03 14.95
C VAL A 435 -16.26 1.88 15.66
N THR A 436 -16.78 2.92 15.00
CA THR A 436 -17.84 3.76 15.57
C THR A 436 -19.20 3.03 15.56
N PRO A 437 -19.94 2.97 16.68
CA PRO A 437 -21.28 2.38 16.72
C PRO A 437 -22.25 3.11 15.79
N ILE A 438 -23.02 2.36 15.00
CA ILE A 438 -24.08 2.91 14.12
C ILE A 438 -25.42 2.94 14.87
N ASP A 439 -26.24 3.94 14.59
CA ASP A 439 -27.65 3.96 15.00
C ASP A 439 -28.42 2.80 14.33
N PRO A 440 -29.27 2.02 15.04
CA PRO A 440 -30.07 0.94 14.46
C PRO A 440 -30.86 1.29 13.19
N ASP A 441 -31.25 2.56 13.03
CA ASP A 441 -32.04 3.03 11.88
C ASP A 441 -31.19 3.56 10.71
N LEU A 442 -29.85 3.50 10.82
CA LEU A 442 -28.92 4.07 9.85
C LEU A 442 -28.11 2.97 9.13
N VAL A 443 -28.02 3.09 7.80
CA VAL A 443 -27.19 2.23 6.94
C VAL A 443 -26.09 3.08 6.31
N VAL A 444 -24.84 2.62 6.43
CA VAL A 444 -23.67 3.30 5.85
C VAL A 444 -23.19 2.52 4.63
N GLU A 445 -23.42 3.06 3.44
CA GLU A 445 -22.92 2.49 2.19
C GLU A 445 -21.47 2.95 1.92
N VAL A 446 -20.57 1.99 1.76
CA VAL A 446 -19.14 2.22 1.52
C VAL A 446 -18.74 1.59 0.19
N ALA A 447 -18.13 2.37 -0.69
CA ALA A 447 -17.46 1.87 -1.88
C ALA A 447 -15.98 2.24 -1.83
N GLY A 448 -15.11 1.28 -2.12
CA GLY A 448 -13.67 1.46 -1.96
C GLY A 448 -12.84 0.53 -2.81
N ARG A 449 -11.52 0.66 -2.70
CA ARG A 449 -10.56 -0.29 -3.26
C ARG A 449 -9.44 -0.57 -2.27
N PHE A 450 -9.04 -1.82 -2.16
CA PHE A 450 -7.78 -2.18 -1.51
C PHE A 450 -6.68 -2.28 -2.55
N MET A 451 -5.47 -1.84 -2.17
CA MET A 451 -4.26 -2.02 -2.96
C MET A 451 -3.26 -2.75 -2.09
N VAL A 452 -2.98 -4.02 -2.40
CA VAL A 452 -2.07 -4.87 -1.63
C VAL A 452 -0.88 -5.21 -2.51
N GLY A 453 0.32 -4.82 -2.07
CA GLY A 453 1.54 -5.00 -2.85
C GLY A 453 2.77 -4.40 -2.16
N SER A 454 3.94 -4.60 -2.76
CA SER A 454 5.15 -3.90 -2.35
C SER A 454 5.01 -2.39 -2.62
N PRO A 455 5.66 -1.49 -1.85
CA PRO A 455 5.57 -0.04 -2.04
C PRO A 455 5.90 0.49 -3.45
N ASN A 456 6.54 -0.32 -4.31
CA ASN A 456 6.89 0.00 -5.69
C ASN A 456 6.14 -0.84 -6.73
N ASP A 457 5.15 -1.63 -6.32
CA ASP A 457 4.51 -2.57 -7.21
C ASP A 457 3.51 -1.83 -8.13
N VAL A 458 3.92 -1.61 -9.38
CA VAL A 458 3.05 -1.10 -10.45
C VAL A 458 1.91 -2.07 -10.80
N ASN A 459 1.97 -3.31 -10.29
CA ASN A 459 0.92 -4.32 -10.38
C ASN A 459 0.31 -4.65 -9.00
N ALA A 460 0.34 -3.72 -8.03
CA ALA A 460 -0.36 -3.90 -6.75
C ALA A 460 -1.80 -4.41 -6.98
N MET A 461 -2.18 -5.48 -6.29
CA MET A 461 -3.49 -6.10 -6.49
C MET A 461 -4.56 -5.10 -6.08
N VAL A 462 -5.39 -4.67 -7.04
CA VAL A 462 -6.48 -3.71 -6.82
C VAL A 462 -7.80 -4.43 -6.83
N GLU A 463 -8.46 -4.45 -5.68
CA GLU A 463 -9.77 -5.09 -5.54
C GLU A 463 -10.81 -4.09 -5.04
N ARG A 464 -11.93 -4.02 -5.76
CA ARG A 464 -12.97 -2.99 -5.59
C ARG A 464 -14.14 -3.60 -4.84
N PHE A 465 -14.66 -2.86 -3.87
CA PHE A 465 -15.82 -3.30 -3.11
C PHE A 465 -16.88 -2.22 -2.98
N GLY A 466 -18.10 -2.68 -2.82
CA GLY A 466 -19.24 -1.91 -2.33
C GLY A 466 -19.90 -2.73 -1.21
N HIS A 467 -20.17 -2.12 -0.06
CA HIS A 467 -20.78 -2.80 1.08
C HIS A 467 -21.62 -1.85 1.94
N GLU A 468 -22.69 -2.39 2.54
CA GLU A 468 -23.55 -1.68 3.50
C GLU A 468 -23.22 -2.09 4.94
N PHE A 469 -22.90 -1.14 5.81
CA PHE A 469 -22.70 -1.37 7.24
C PHE A 469 -23.98 -0.99 8.00
N SER A 470 -24.43 -1.87 8.90
CA SER A 470 -25.60 -1.65 9.77
C SER A 470 -25.31 -2.14 11.19
N TYR A 471 -26.18 -1.78 12.14
CA TYR A 471 -26.04 -2.14 13.55
C TYR A 471 -25.88 -3.65 13.79
N ASP A 472 -26.54 -4.49 13.00
CA ASP A 472 -26.49 -5.96 13.15
C ASP A 472 -25.22 -6.58 12.54
N TYR A 473 -24.49 -5.85 11.68
CA TYR A 473 -23.33 -6.34 10.95
C TYR A 473 -22.18 -5.29 10.90
N PRO A 474 -21.55 -4.96 12.05
CA PRO A 474 -20.48 -3.94 12.12
C PRO A 474 -19.13 -4.42 11.56
N VAL A 475 -19.01 -5.73 11.28
CA VAL A 475 -17.85 -6.34 10.63
C VAL A 475 -18.33 -6.93 9.32
N SER A 476 -17.94 -6.34 8.21
CA SER A 476 -18.11 -6.97 6.90
C SER A 476 -16.94 -6.61 6.00
N GLY A 477 -16.35 -7.62 5.36
CA GLY A 477 -15.26 -7.43 4.43
C GLY A 477 -15.30 -8.48 3.33
N ILE A 478 -14.61 -8.14 2.25
CA ILE A 478 -14.47 -8.89 1.02
C ILE A 478 -13.91 -10.28 1.31
N ARG A 479 -14.32 -11.23 0.48
CA ARG A 479 -13.85 -12.61 0.42
C ARG A 479 -12.86 -12.77 -0.75
N GLU A 480 -11.72 -13.42 -0.46
CA GLU A 480 -10.72 -13.99 -1.40
C GLU A 480 -9.82 -13.00 -2.17
N LEU A 481 -8.52 -12.99 -1.85
CA LEU A 481 -7.45 -12.33 -2.63
C LEU A 481 -6.28 -13.31 -2.78
N ALA A 482 -5.95 -13.62 -4.04
CA ALA A 482 -5.08 -14.71 -4.49
C ALA A 482 -3.68 -14.83 -3.82
N THR A 483 -3.09 -16.02 -3.98
CA THR A 483 -1.82 -16.45 -3.36
C THR A 483 -0.55 -15.69 -3.82
N VAL A 484 0.49 -15.73 -2.98
CA VAL A 484 1.81 -15.06 -3.17
C VAL A 484 2.56 -15.49 -4.45
N ASP A 485 2.20 -16.61 -5.06
CA ASP A 485 2.83 -17.09 -6.29
C ASP A 485 2.37 -16.34 -7.56
N ASP A 486 1.17 -15.73 -7.54
CA ASP A 486 0.64 -14.97 -8.68
C ASP A 486 1.33 -13.61 -8.90
N VAL A 487 1.92 -13.06 -7.84
CA VAL A 487 2.71 -11.81 -7.90
C VAL A 487 4.10 -12.05 -8.49
N ARG A 488 4.63 -13.27 -8.32
CA ARG A 488 6.02 -13.61 -8.67
C ARG A 488 6.18 -14.07 -10.12
N SER A 489 5.15 -14.68 -10.70
CA SER A 489 5.14 -15.16 -12.09
C SER A 489 5.12 -14.01 -13.12
N ASN A 490 4.48 -12.89 -12.78
CA ASN A 490 4.34 -11.72 -13.68
C ASN A 490 5.63 -10.89 -13.87
N LEU A 491 6.65 -11.10 -13.04
CA LEU A 491 7.94 -10.38 -13.10
C LEU A 491 8.98 -11.08 -13.98
N VAL A 492 8.98 -12.41 -14.02
CA VAL A 492 10.05 -13.19 -14.67
C VAL A 492 9.88 -13.24 -16.20
N GLU A 493 8.65 -13.17 -16.72
CA GLU A 493 8.41 -13.26 -18.17
C GLU A 493 8.67 -11.94 -18.92
N ARG A 494 8.73 -10.79 -18.24
CA ARG A 494 8.89 -9.47 -18.90
C ARG A 494 10.31 -8.92 -18.87
N GLU A 495 11.13 -9.29 -17.87
CA GLU A 495 12.56 -8.94 -17.83
C GLU A 495 13.35 -9.63 -18.96
N ALA A 496 12.87 -10.77 -19.46
CA ALA A 496 13.45 -11.47 -20.61
C ALA A 496 13.20 -10.78 -21.95
N GLU A 497 12.15 -9.95 -22.09
CA GLU A 497 11.79 -9.29 -23.35
C GLU A 497 12.42 -7.89 -23.51
N GLU A 498 12.76 -7.20 -22.43
CA GLU A 498 13.43 -5.88 -22.49
C GLU A 498 14.95 -5.96 -22.74
N GLU A 499 15.63 -7.01 -22.23
CA GLU A 499 17.06 -7.23 -22.46
C GLU A 499 17.38 -7.53 -23.95
N VAL A 500 16.42 -8.04 -24.71
CA VAL A 500 16.58 -8.37 -26.14
C VAL A 500 16.49 -7.13 -27.04
N LYS A 501 15.82 -6.05 -26.62
CA LYS A 501 15.67 -4.82 -27.42
C LYS A 501 16.77 -3.77 -27.24
N LYS A 502 17.65 -3.88 -26.23
CA LYS A 502 18.75 -2.93 -25.99
C LYS A 502 19.98 -3.08 -26.91
N LYS A 503 19.95 -4.02 -27.87
CA LYS A 503 21.09 -4.31 -28.77
C LYS A 503 20.99 -3.78 -30.20
N ALA A 504 20.03 -2.91 -30.53
CA ALA A 504 19.96 -2.33 -31.88
C ALA A 504 19.58 -0.84 -31.89
N GLY A 505 20.42 -0.02 -32.56
CA GLY A 505 20.23 1.40 -32.84
C GLY A 505 21.00 2.29 -31.86
N GLY A 506 22.03 3.04 -32.23
CA GLY A 506 22.22 3.80 -33.46
C GLY A 506 22.33 5.28 -33.06
N THR A 507 23.54 5.73 -32.71
CA THR A 507 23.80 7.05 -32.13
C THR A 507 23.66 8.19 -33.12
N SER A 508 22.69 9.09 -32.92
CA SER A 508 22.82 10.51 -33.25
C SER A 508 23.27 11.25 -31.98
N LYS A 509 24.47 11.85 -32.04
CA LYS A 509 25.01 12.68 -30.95
C LYS A 509 24.17 13.96 -30.84
N GLU A 510 23.17 13.95 -29.97
CA GLU A 510 22.73 15.19 -29.33
C GLU A 510 23.81 15.62 -28.33
N GLU A 511 24.08 16.91 -28.32
CA GLU A 511 25.10 17.54 -27.47
C GLU A 511 24.61 17.50 -26.01
N VAL A 512 24.85 16.39 -25.32
CA VAL A 512 24.47 16.23 -23.91
C VAL A 512 25.30 17.21 -23.09
N VAL A 513 24.64 18.27 -22.61
CA VAL A 513 25.23 19.20 -21.64
C VAL A 513 25.40 18.46 -20.32
N VAL A 514 26.62 18.02 -20.02
CA VAL A 514 26.95 17.35 -18.76
C VAL A 514 27.13 18.41 -17.67
N LEU A 515 26.11 18.56 -16.82
CA LEU A 515 26.20 19.40 -15.63
C LEU A 515 26.77 18.57 -14.47
N ARG A 516 27.95 18.98 -13.95
CA ARG A 516 28.51 18.37 -12.75
C ARG A 516 27.77 18.91 -11.51
N VAL A 517 27.10 18.02 -10.80
CA VAL A 517 26.44 18.33 -9.53
C VAL A 517 27.36 17.90 -8.38
N GLU A 518 27.83 18.87 -7.59
CA GLU A 518 28.69 18.62 -6.43
C GLU A 518 27.89 18.66 -5.13
N GLY A 519 28.29 17.94 -4.07
CA GLY A 519 27.68 18.06 -2.73
C GLY A 519 26.28 17.43 -2.56
N ILE A 520 25.93 16.45 -3.40
CA ILE A 520 24.80 15.54 -3.23
C ILE A 520 25.24 14.16 -3.74
N THR A 521 24.79 13.09 -3.10
CA THR A 521 25.09 11.73 -3.58
C THR A 521 24.28 11.41 -4.83
N ALA A 522 24.80 10.53 -5.70
CA ALA A 522 24.07 10.14 -6.91
C ALA A 522 22.69 9.52 -6.59
N VAL A 523 22.60 8.78 -5.48
CA VAL A 523 21.36 8.16 -5.01
C VAL A 523 20.37 9.21 -4.50
N ALA A 524 20.82 10.17 -3.68
CA ALA A 524 19.96 11.26 -3.22
C ALA A 524 19.50 12.16 -4.38
N PHE A 525 20.37 12.39 -5.37
CA PHE A 525 19.98 13.14 -6.57
C PHE A 525 18.97 12.38 -7.44
N LYS A 526 19.12 11.05 -7.58
CA LYS A 526 18.11 10.21 -8.25
C LYS A 526 16.75 10.27 -7.55
N ALA A 527 16.75 10.23 -6.22
CA ALA A 527 15.53 10.38 -5.43
C ALA A 527 14.91 11.77 -5.56
N LEU A 528 15.74 12.82 -5.62
CA LEU A 528 15.29 14.18 -5.89
C LEU A 528 14.63 14.29 -7.27
N LEU A 529 15.22 13.71 -8.31
CA LEU A 529 14.58 13.68 -9.64
C LEU A 529 13.26 12.92 -9.62
N HIS A 530 13.20 11.76 -8.95
CA HIS A 530 11.95 11.02 -8.78
C HIS A 530 10.88 11.92 -8.15
N PHE A 531 11.19 12.57 -7.02
CA PHE A 531 10.27 13.50 -6.37
C PHE A 531 9.84 14.65 -7.29
N VAL A 532 10.74 15.21 -8.10
CA VAL A 532 10.39 16.29 -9.05
C VAL A 532 9.37 15.83 -10.09
N TYR A 533 9.39 14.55 -10.49
CA TYR A 533 8.49 14.01 -11.51
C TYR A 533 7.21 13.37 -10.96
N THR A 534 7.29 12.76 -9.78
CA THR A 534 6.19 11.98 -9.20
C THR A 534 5.54 12.66 -8.00
N ASP A 535 6.18 13.69 -7.47
CA ASP A 535 5.78 14.37 -6.24
C ASP A 535 5.83 13.47 -4.98
N GLU A 536 6.55 12.34 -5.09
CA GLU A 536 6.69 11.28 -4.09
C GLU A 536 8.15 10.88 -3.88
N LEU A 537 8.52 10.62 -2.62
CA LEU A 537 9.84 10.09 -2.29
C LEU A 537 9.90 8.59 -2.61
N PRO A 538 10.96 8.09 -3.26
CA PRO A 538 11.16 6.64 -3.42
C PRO A 538 11.27 5.94 -2.06
N PRO A 539 10.92 4.64 -1.98
CA PRO A 539 11.09 3.87 -0.75
C PRO A 539 12.54 3.90 -0.27
N LEU A 540 12.71 4.18 1.02
CA LEU A 540 14.03 4.41 1.61
C LEU A 540 14.93 3.17 1.52
N ASP A 541 14.38 1.97 1.63
CA ASP A 541 15.12 0.72 1.53
C ASP A 541 15.73 0.52 0.13
N ASP A 542 15.08 1.02 -0.93
CA ASP A 542 15.61 0.97 -2.29
C ASP A 542 16.81 1.90 -2.44
N LEU A 543 16.70 3.09 -1.86
CA LEU A 543 17.79 4.05 -1.85
C LEU A 543 18.99 3.53 -1.05
N VAL A 544 18.74 2.91 0.10
CA VAL A 544 19.81 2.29 0.91
C VAL A 544 20.45 1.13 0.16
N ARG A 545 19.68 0.25 -0.48
CA ARG A 545 20.22 -0.83 -1.32
C ARG A 545 21.04 -0.29 -2.48
N ALA A 546 20.56 0.75 -3.17
CA ALA A 546 21.28 1.39 -4.26
C ALA A 546 22.58 2.08 -3.82
N ALA A 547 22.60 2.64 -2.60
CA ALA A 547 23.78 3.29 -2.03
C ALA A 547 24.83 2.30 -1.52
N THR A 548 24.41 1.08 -1.14
CA THR A 548 25.28 0.04 -0.55
C THR A 548 25.73 -1.01 -1.55
N ALA A 549 25.20 -1.00 -2.78
CA ALA A 549 25.61 -1.83 -3.90
C ALA A 549 27.06 -1.50 -4.34
N GLY A 550 28.04 -1.95 -3.56
CA GLY A 550 29.47 -1.76 -3.83
C GLY A 550 30.38 -1.65 -2.60
N ASP A 551 29.84 -1.63 -1.37
CA ASP A 551 30.66 -1.39 -0.16
C ASP A 551 30.39 -2.44 0.93
N SER A 552 31.44 -3.14 1.40
CA SER A 552 31.33 -4.28 2.32
C SER A 552 31.42 -3.90 3.80
N SER A 553 31.48 -2.60 4.14
CA SER A 553 31.63 -2.10 5.52
C SER A 553 30.38 -1.40 6.07
N VAL A 554 29.19 -1.84 5.67
CA VAL A 554 27.95 -1.11 5.97
C VAL A 554 27.58 -1.19 7.46
N PRO A 555 27.25 -0.05 8.13
CA PRO A 555 26.64 -0.04 9.45
C PRO A 555 25.25 -0.72 9.45
N SER A 556 24.60 -0.84 10.61
CA SER A 556 23.26 -1.43 10.71
C SER A 556 22.29 -0.82 9.67
N SER A 557 21.33 -1.63 9.20
CA SER A 557 20.31 -1.21 8.22
C SER A 557 19.61 0.10 8.63
N GLU A 558 19.44 0.32 9.93
CA GLU A 558 18.79 1.50 10.51
C GLU A 558 19.65 2.76 10.38
N THR A 559 20.93 2.74 10.73
CA THR A 559 21.83 3.90 10.57
C THR A 559 21.95 4.33 9.10
N SER A 560 21.93 3.36 8.18
CA SER A 560 21.96 3.64 6.74
C SER A 560 20.68 4.34 6.26
N ARG A 561 19.52 3.95 6.80
CA ARG A 561 18.23 4.62 6.54
C ARG A 561 18.25 6.06 7.04
N THR A 562 18.68 6.30 8.28
CA THR A 562 18.75 7.65 8.86
C THR A 562 19.72 8.56 8.13
N ARG A 563 20.83 8.03 7.62
CA ARG A 563 21.77 8.79 6.79
C ARG A 563 21.14 9.22 5.47
N MET A 564 20.45 8.30 4.78
CA MET A 564 19.78 8.61 3.52
C MET A 564 18.67 9.66 3.70
N ALA A 565 17.86 9.54 4.75
CA ALA A 565 16.83 10.54 5.06
C ALA A 565 17.43 11.94 5.32
N ARG A 566 18.59 12.03 5.99
CA ARG A 566 19.33 13.28 6.17
C ARG A 566 19.85 13.85 4.85
N ASP A 567 20.39 12.99 3.98
CA ASP A 567 20.88 13.40 2.65
C ASP A 567 19.74 13.96 1.78
N LEU A 568 18.56 13.36 1.85
CA LEU A 568 17.35 13.84 1.17
C LEU A 568 16.86 15.18 1.73
N LEU A 569 16.87 15.35 3.06
CA LEU A 569 16.53 16.63 3.67
C LEU A 569 17.49 17.74 3.23
N ALA A 570 18.80 17.46 3.22
CA ALA A 570 19.81 18.40 2.73
C ALA A 570 19.63 18.74 1.24
N ALA A 571 19.23 17.75 0.43
CA ALA A 571 18.90 17.95 -0.98
C ALA A 571 17.66 18.84 -1.15
N ALA A 572 16.59 18.58 -0.40
CA ALA A 572 15.36 19.36 -0.45
C ALA A 572 15.62 20.84 -0.14
N GLU A 573 16.48 21.13 0.84
CA GLU A 573 16.86 22.50 1.17
C GLU A 573 17.69 23.16 0.08
N ARG A 574 18.68 22.45 -0.45
CA ARG A 574 19.58 22.99 -1.47
C ARG A 574 18.86 23.36 -2.75
N TYR A 575 17.91 22.53 -3.17
CA TYR A 575 17.13 22.73 -4.39
C TYR A 575 15.84 23.53 -4.16
N GLN A 576 15.65 24.06 -2.94
CA GLN A 576 14.48 24.83 -2.56
C GLN A 576 13.15 24.07 -2.80
N LEU A 577 13.17 22.75 -2.66
CA LEU A 577 11.97 21.89 -2.59
C LEU A 577 11.36 21.95 -1.18
N VAL A 578 11.30 23.18 -0.66
CA VAL A 578 11.04 23.61 0.70
C VAL A 578 9.63 23.26 1.15
N GLU A 579 8.68 23.43 0.24
CA GLU A 579 7.27 23.42 0.61
C GLU A 579 6.78 21.99 0.85
N ARG A 580 7.24 20.99 0.08
CA ARG A 580 6.71 19.61 0.18
C ARG A 580 7.72 18.53 0.49
N MET A 581 8.84 18.46 -0.25
CA MET A 581 9.84 17.40 -0.05
C MET A 581 10.42 17.45 1.36
N ARG A 582 10.61 18.66 1.90
CA ARG A 582 11.16 18.87 3.24
C ARG A 582 10.27 18.29 4.34
N PRO A 583 8.99 18.67 4.51
CA PRO A 583 8.10 18.02 5.48
C PRO A 583 8.11 16.49 5.40
N LEU A 584 8.15 15.93 4.18
CA LEU A 584 8.23 14.48 3.98
C LEU A 584 9.55 13.89 4.48
N CYS A 585 10.67 14.56 4.26
CA CYS A 585 11.97 14.13 4.79
C CYS A 585 12.07 14.28 6.32
N GLU A 586 11.43 15.31 6.90
CA GLU A 586 11.34 15.50 8.35
C GLU A 586 10.54 14.37 9.00
N ASN A 587 9.39 14.01 8.42
CA ASN A 587 8.58 12.88 8.88
C ASN A 587 9.35 11.55 8.74
N LEU A 588 10.03 11.35 7.61
CA LEU A 588 10.86 10.17 7.38
C LEU A 588 11.98 10.05 8.41
N LEU A 589 12.62 11.17 8.78
CA LEU A 589 13.64 11.18 9.83
C LEU A 589 13.08 10.78 11.19
N CYS A 590 11.86 11.21 11.52
CA CYS A 590 11.22 10.81 12.76
C CYS A 590 10.90 9.31 12.82
N GLU A 591 10.59 8.69 11.68
CA GLU A 591 10.32 7.25 11.60
C GLU A 591 11.58 6.39 11.79
N VAL A 592 12.72 6.86 11.30
CA VAL A 592 13.96 6.06 11.22
C VAL A 592 15.01 6.43 12.26
N ILE A 593 14.79 7.47 13.08
CA ILE A 593 15.75 7.96 14.06
C ILE A 593 16.22 6.83 15.00
N THR A 594 17.53 6.79 15.28
CA THR A 594 18.16 5.86 16.24
C THR A 594 18.84 6.65 17.36
N PRO A 595 19.15 6.02 18.51
CA PRO A 595 19.88 6.70 19.60
C PRO A 595 21.22 7.31 19.15
N GLU A 596 21.93 6.65 18.22
CA GLU A 596 23.21 7.10 17.66
C GLU A 596 23.06 8.38 16.82
N ASP A 597 21.95 8.50 16.10
CA ASP A 597 21.70 9.60 15.18
C ASP A 597 20.86 10.73 15.78
N ALA A 598 20.28 10.53 16.97
CA ALA A 598 19.36 11.47 17.59
C ALA A 598 20.00 12.84 17.89
N ALA A 599 21.22 12.84 18.43
CA ALA A 599 21.96 14.07 18.73
C ALA A 599 22.30 14.87 17.46
N ALA A 600 22.73 14.19 16.40
CA ALA A 600 23.04 14.82 15.12
C ALA A 600 21.77 15.40 14.44
N THR A 601 20.65 14.69 14.56
CA THR A 601 19.35 15.11 14.01
C THR A 601 18.78 16.31 14.77
N LEU A 602 18.91 16.35 16.10
CA LEU A 602 18.56 17.51 16.92
C LEU A 602 19.34 18.76 16.50
N GLU A 603 20.66 18.62 16.29
CA GLU A 603 21.52 19.74 15.90
C GLU A 603 21.22 20.22 14.47
N LEU A 604 20.81 19.32 13.56
CA LEU A 604 20.30 19.67 12.24
C LEU A 604 18.97 20.44 12.37
N ALA A 605 17.99 19.90 13.10
CA ALA A 605 16.70 20.57 13.30
C ALA A 605 16.88 21.99 13.87
N ARG A 606 17.79 22.16 14.83
CA ARG A 606 18.10 23.45 15.45
C ARG A 606 18.71 24.44 14.47
N ARG A 607 19.74 24.04 13.71
CA ARG A 607 20.43 24.91 12.73
C ARG A 607 19.50 25.41 11.64
N HIS A 608 18.53 24.58 11.26
CA HIS A 608 17.60 24.86 10.17
C HIS A 608 16.24 25.40 10.66
N GLY A 609 16.08 25.65 11.97
CA GLY A 609 14.88 26.23 12.55
C GLY A 609 13.64 25.33 12.52
N ARG A 610 13.81 24.00 12.48
CA ARG A 610 12.73 22.99 12.40
C ARG A 610 12.15 22.71 13.78
N GLN A 611 11.14 23.47 14.18
CA GLN A 611 10.59 23.39 15.54
C GLN A 611 9.94 22.04 15.85
N GLU A 612 9.22 21.47 14.88
CA GLU A 612 8.52 20.19 15.08
C GLU A 612 9.50 19.02 15.14
N LEU A 613 10.45 18.93 14.19
CA LEU A 613 11.51 17.92 14.23
C LEU A 613 12.39 18.06 15.49
N LYS A 614 12.66 19.30 15.91
CA LYS A 614 13.38 19.58 17.16
C LYS A 614 12.60 19.08 18.38
N ALA A 615 11.31 19.40 18.49
CA ALA A 615 10.46 18.96 19.59
C ALA A 615 10.41 17.43 19.66
N PHE A 616 10.22 16.77 18.52
CA PHE A 616 10.26 15.31 18.42
C PHE A 616 11.60 14.71 18.87
N CYS A 617 12.72 15.28 18.43
CA CYS A 617 14.05 14.81 18.86
C CYS A 617 14.21 14.95 20.38
N LEU A 618 13.73 16.05 20.97
CA LEU A 618 13.77 16.26 22.41
C LEU A 618 12.90 15.26 23.17
N ASP A 619 11.69 14.96 22.69
CA ASP A 619 10.81 13.92 23.25
C ASP A 619 11.45 12.53 23.18
N TYR A 620 11.97 12.16 22.00
CA TYR A 620 12.61 10.87 21.76
C TYR A 620 13.82 10.68 22.69
N MET A 621 14.73 11.65 22.73
CA MET A 621 15.94 11.62 23.55
C MET A 621 15.65 11.67 25.05
N SER A 622 14.52 12.26 25.46
CA SER A 622 14.13 12.38 26.87
C SER A 622 13.40 11.14 27.40
N SER A 623 13.07 10.16 26.53
CA SER A 623 12.39 8.95 26.96
C SER A 623 13.33 8.05 27.82
N PRO A 624 12.85 7.47 28.94
CA PRO A 624 13.72 6.80 29.92
C PRO A 624 14.61 5.67 29.37
N GLY A 625 14.13 4.94 28.36
CA GLY A 625 14.89 3.87 27.70
C GLY A 625 15.91 4.38 26.68
N VAL A 626 15.64 5.50 26.02
CA VAL A 626 16.48 6.06 24.96
C VAL A 626 17.54 7.00 25.52
N LEU A 627 17.23 7.76 26.57
CA LEU A 627 18.15 8.72 27.19
C LEU A 627 19.47 8.04 27.60
N THR A 628 19.39 6.85 28.20
CA THR A 628 20.59 6.09 28.61
C THR A 628 21.44 5.64 27.42
N ALA A 629 20.81 5.23 26.32
CA ALA A 629 21.49 4.86 25.08
C ALA A 629 22.13 6.09 24.41
N VAL A 630 21.40 7.20 24.31
CA VAL A 630 21.87 8.46 23.68
C VAL A 630 23.07 9.04 24.42
N VAL A 631 23.04 9.09 25.76
CA VAL A 631 24.16 9.64 26.57
C VAL A 631 25.45 8.84 26.39
N ALA A 632 25.35 7.55 26.03
CA ALA A 632 26.51 6.71 25.77
C ALA A 632 27.14 6.96 24.38
N THR A 633 26.47 7.68 23.48
CA THR A 633 26.95 7.95 22.11
C THR A 633 27.99 9.08 22.07
N ASP A 634 28.89 9.04 21.08
CA ASP A 634 29.82 10.15 20.86
C ASP A 634 29.10 11.41 20.36
N GLY A 635 28.00 11.24 19.62
CA GLY A 635 27.16 12.36 19.16
C GLY A 635 26.59 13.21 20.29
N TYR A 636 26.29 12.61 21.46
CA TYR A 636 25.85 13.36 22.64
C TYR A 636 26.95 14.27 23.21
N LYS A 637 28.21 13.83 23.17
CA LYS A 637 29.37 14.61 23.65
C LYS A 637 29.65 15.82 22.76
N GLU A 638 29.22 15.76 21.50
CA GLU A 638 29.41 16.80 20.49
C GLU A 638 28.24 17.80 20.43
N LEU A 639 27.21 17.65 21.28
CA LEU A 639 26.08 18.57 21.32
C LEU A 639 26.49 20.00 21.69
N SER A 640 25.87 20.97 21.03
CA SER A 640 26.02 22.39 21.37
C SER A 640 25.49 22.69 22.78
N ALA A 641 26.04 23.71 23.44
CA ALA A 641 25.57 24.15 24.76
C ALA A 641 24.09 24.56 24.71
N GLU A 642 23.65 25.09 23.58
CA GLU A 642 22.25 25.44 23.32
C GLU A 642 21.36 24.20 23.23
N ALA A 643 21.78 23.14 22.53
CA ALA A 643 21.02 21.90 22.41
C ALA A 643 20.91 21.15 23.75
N LEU A 644 21.98 21.14 24.55
CA LEU A 644 21.97 20.59 25.91
C LEU A 644 21.00 21.35 26.82
N ARG A 645 20.97 22.68 26.72
CA ARG A 645 20.03 23.51 27.48
C ARG A 645 18.57 23.25 27.08
N ASP A 646 18.30 23.10 25.78
CA ASP A 646 16.96 22.76 25.29
C ASP A 646 16.48 21.42 25.84
N MET A 647 17.37 20.41 25.87
CA MET A 647 17.08 19.09 26.45
C MET A 647 16.81 19.13 27.95
N LEU A 648 17.64 19.85 28.72
CA LEU A 648 17.46 19.98 30.16
C LEU A 648 16.13 20.69 30.51
N ASN A 649 15.79 21.74 29.76
CA ASN A 649 14.52 22.44 29.94
C ASN A 649 13.32 21.55 29.60
N HIS A 650 13.43 20.75 28.53
CA HIS A 650 12.39 19.82 28.12
C HIS A 650 12.14 18.75 29.20
N ILE A 651 13.19 18.11 29.70
CA ILE A 651 13.12 17.13 30.79
C ILE A 651 12.52 17.75 32.06
N ALA A 652 12.93 18.98 32.42
CA ALA A 652 12.39 19.69 33.58
C ALA A 652 10.89 19.99 33.43
N SER A 653 10.44 20.36 32.23
CA SER A 653 9.01 20.60 31.96
C SER A 653 8.17 19.32 32.01
N ALA A 654 8.69 18.21 31.48
CA ALA A 654 8.02 16.91 31.53
C ALA A 654 7.86 16.44 32.97
N ALA A 655 8.89 16.59 33.82
CA ALA A 655 8.82 16.25 35.23
C ALA A 655 7.77 17.07 35.99
N ALA A 656 7.66 18.37 35.71
CA ALA A 656 6.68 19.26 36.34
C ALA A 656 5.23 18.99 35.91
N SER A 657 5.00 18.36 34.75
CA SER A 657 3.66 17.97 34.26
C SER A 657 3.14 16.64 34.83
N SER A 658 4.02 15.87 35.49
CA SER A 658 3.73 14.54 36.06
C SER A 658 3.51 14.53 37.57
N SER A 659 3.62 15.71 38.22
CA SER A 659 3.35 15.98 39.63
C SER A 659 2.06 16.76 39.81
#